data_AF-A0A843E9F3-F1
#
_entry.id   AF-A0A843E9F3-F1
#
_cell.length_a   1.000
_cell.length_b   1.000
_cell.length_c   1.000
_cell.angle_alpha   90.00
_cell.angle_beta   90.00
_cell.angle_gamma   90.00
#
_symmetry.space_group_name_H-M   'P 1'
#
loop_
_entity.id
_entity.type
_entity.pdbx_description
1 polymer ?
#
loop_
_entity_poly.entity_id
_entity_poly.type
_entity_poly.pdbx_seq_one_letter_code
_entity_poly.pdbx_strand_id
1 'polypeptide(L)'
;MSLENELFHELLLKRDDLRKKNANASGREPPICSDAALQEMAQRVPTKLEDFKAIEGIGDRFVEQYGPAFLAITKKYAVTAAKGSAIDRRLAQTLRELQKKLVNISKANRLLFQPKTSKKYSFDPCVTGKGTEALGLIFGSKRVVNLCDSKSKEDAKAFKRVNEIIREVSRDQREKGAFDLYLAYPFVEGRLVGDDDFPIRAPLALFPVTLEKEGTAIKLRMDDSRDAVFNNTLLLAAMKIGGRNRPLPDNVIETYDEKNFINDLKQFYESEGMHLEFPSKKSVTEFVEYKVAEFPDYAPGDLHVVHNIVVGKYPSYSSFIQRDFDTLLSGKEINNSLADLIKDLNNEDFYSDYPMPLSDEDMKSQGVMASEKDLYYINSLNSAQENILTAIQKKDELVVQGPPGTGKSQVITGLISAAVATGKTVLMVSEKKTALDVVYSRMGTLSKFCMQIDDTADKDSFYKQLSTMLSIQPVANSVSLDAISAEIDRDIGKLTHIASEVYDEGDFGVPACSLYAMDRWLDLSDKVQYETYKRYKDNVAASLTRTDFSTVKDLHMKFANPSLINNIRDYENVLDKSPWMAFMKSDLSSYELSEMKADLERLDAEVRDLNSKGFISRLFSKGKVTRDATDLANKYFTNFSNTTIEEIKNDPVSLIDTVDDYDVFCARSTVYRSLTDLEKEYGRSVLDLSKVTKSSDATTNDEIYRFI
;
A
#
# COMPACT_ATOMS: atom_id res chain seq x y z
N MET A 1 -4.22 -6.35 29.31
CA MET A 1 -4.36 -7.82 29.40
C MET A 1 -5.18 -8.26 28.20
N SER A 2 -4.96 -9.44 27.63
CA SER A 2 -5.80 -9.90 26.51
C SER A 2 -7.25 -10.11 26.98
N LEU A 3 -8.22 -9.89 26.08
CA LEU A 3 -9.65 -10.08 26.36
C LEU A 3 -9.95 -11.52 26.86
N GLU A 4 -9.16 -12.49 26.38
CA GLU A 4 -9.18 -13.89 26.80
C GLU A 4 -8.81 -14.05 28.29
N ASN A 5 -7.77 -13.36 28.78
CA ASN A 5 -7.35 -13.42 30.18
C ASN A 5 -8.41 -12.81 31.11
N GLU A 6 -9.05 -11.72 30.70
CA GLU A 6 -10.14 -11.08 31.45
C GLU A 6 -11.38 -11.98 31.52
N LEU A 7 -11.77 -12.58 30.38
CA LEU A 7 -12.87 -13.55 30.33
C LEU A 7 -12.56 -14.78 31.20
N PHE A 8 -11.36 -15.34 31.11
CA PHE A 8 -10.94 -16.47 31.96
C PHE A 8 -11.08 -16.12 33.45
N HIS A 9 -10.63 -14.94 33.87
CA HIS A 9 -10.76 -14.49 35.24
C HIS A 9 -12.23 -14.32 35.67
N GLU A 10 -13.10 -13.76 34.83
CA GLU A 10 -14.52 -13.59 35.17
C GLU A 10 -15.25 -14.94 35.25
N LEU A 11 -14.92 -15.90 34.38
CA LEU A 11 -15.44 -17.27 34.43
C LEU A 11 -14.94 -18.04 35.66
N LEU A 12 -13.67 -17.84 36.05
CA LEU A 12 -13.08 -18.41 37.25
C LEU A 12 -13.81 -17.92 38.51
N LEU A 13 -13.99 -16.60 38.64
CA LEU A 13 -14.75 -16.00 39.75
C LEU A 13 -16.18 -16.52 39.79
N LYS A 14 -16.83 -16.69 38.63
CA LYS A 14 -18.20 -17.20 38.57
C LYS A 14 -18.30 -18.64 39.03
N ARG A 15 -17.35 -19.49 38.63
CA ARG A 15 -17.27 -20.87 39.10
C ARG A 15 -17.16 -20.92 40.62
N ASP A 16 -16.28 -20.11 41.19
CA ASP A 16 -16.02 -20.14 42.63
C ASP A 16 -17.20 -19.57 43.44
N ASP A 17 -17.93 -18.58 42.92
CA ASP A 17 -19.22 -18.12 43.47
C ASP A 17 -20.27 -19.25 43.48
N LEU A 18 -20.39 -19.99 42.37
CA LEU A 18 -21.34 -21.10 42.27
C LEU A 18 -20.95 -22.30 43.14
N ARG A 19 -19.66 -22.56 43.34
CA ARG A 19 -19.14 -23.57 44.27
C ARG A 19 -19.56 -23.26 45.71
N LYS A 20 -19.40 -22.00 46.13
CA LYS A 20 -19.79 -21.53 47.48
C LYS A 20 -21.31 -21.57 47.69
N LYS A 21 -22.09 -21.13 46.70
CA LYS A 21 -23.57 -21.11 46.79
C LYS A 21 -24.20 -22.49 46.84
N ASN A 22 -23.56 -23.48 46.22
CA ASN A 22 -24.04 -24.86 46.19
C ASN A 22 -23.31 -25.78 47.18
N ALA A 23 -22.62 -25.20 48.19
CA ALA A 23 -22.03 -25.98 49.26
C ALA A 23 -23.13 -26.74 50.01
N ASN A 24 -22.89 -28.03 50.25
CA ASN A 24 -23.85 -28.87 50.96
C ASN A 24 -23.86 -28.56 52.48
N ALA A 25 -24.80 -29.15 53.24
CA ALA A 25 -24.96 -28.92 54.68
C ALA A 25 -23.72 -29.24 55.54
N SER A 26 -22.70 -29.91 54.97
CA SER A 26 -21.40 -30.18 55.59
C SER A 26 -20.28 -29.22 55.16
N GLY A 27 -20.59 -28.17 54.38
CA GLY A 27 -19.64 -27.14 53.94
C GLY A 27 -18.74 -27.55 52.77
N ARG A 28 -19.00 -28.69 52.12
CA ARG A 28 -18.20 -29.17 50.99
C ARG A 28 -18.72 -28.59 49.67
N GLU A 29 -17.84 -27.90 48.97
CA GLU A 29 -18.12 -27.29 47.67
C GLU A 29 -18.12 -28.35 46.53
N PRO A 30 -19.15 -28.37 45.66
CA PRO A 30 -19.22 -29.32 44.56
C PRO A 30 -18.27 -28.95 43.41
N PRO A 31 -17.64 -29.93 42.73
CA PRO A 31 -16.88 -29.66 41.51
C PRO A 31 -17.84 -29.27 40.37
N ILE A 32 -17.55 -28.14 39.71
CA ILE A 32 -18.37 -27.60 38.61
C ILE A 32 -17.71 -27.89 37.25
N CYS A 33 -16.50 -27.37 37.02
CA CYS A 33 -15.67 -27.62 35.83
C CYS A 33 -14.18 -27.42 36.16
N SER A 34 -13.28 -27.94 35.33
CA SER A 34 -11.82 -27.82 35.48
C SER A 34 -11.29 -26.46 35.03
N ASP A 35 -10.07 -26.09 35.43
CA ASP A 35 -9.42 -24.86 34.93
C ASP A 35 -9.17 -24.94 33.41
N ALA A 36 -8.81 -26.13 32.90
CA ALA A 36 -8.65 -26.37 31.47
C ALA A 36 -9.95 -26.10 30.68
N ALA A 37 -11.10 -26.51 31.21
CA ALA A 37 -12.39 -26.23 30.58
C ALA A 37 -12.73 -24.72 30.61
N LEU A 38 -12.35 -24.00 31.67
CA LEU A 38 -12.52 -22.53 31.71
C LEU A 38 -11.62 -21.81 30.69
N GLN A 39 -10.41 -22.31 30.50
CA GLN A 39 -9.45 -21.78 29.53
C GLN A 39 -9.96 -22.02 28.10
N GLU A 40 -10.48 -23.22 27.82
CA GLU A 40 -11.10 -23.54 26.54
C GLU A 40 -12.40 -22.74 26.32
N MET A 41 -13.19 -22.46 27.37
CA MET A 41 -14.34 -21.55 27.29
C MET A 41 -13.92 -20.11 26.96
N ALA A 42 -12.80 -19.64 27.52
CA ALA A 42 -12.28 -18.30 27.25
C ALA A 42 -11.76 -18.18 25.81
N GLN A 43 -11.16 -19.25 25.27
CA GLN A 43 -10.67 -19.31 23.88
C GLN A 43 -11.79 -19.40 22.85
N ARG A 44 -12.80 -20.24 23.10
CA ARG A 44 -13.87 -20.51 22.12
C ARG A 44 -15.06 -19.57 22.21
N VAL A 45 -15.21 -18.85 23.32
CA VAL A 45 -16.29 -17.89 23.61
C VAL A 45 -17.69 -18.42 23.21
N PRO A 46 -18.20 -19.47 23.88
CA PRO A 46 -19.52 -20.06 23.58
C PRO A 46 -20.66 -19.02 23.55
N THR A 47 -21.50 -19.05 22.51
CA THR A 47 -22.61 -18.07 22.33
C THR A 47 -24.00 -18.70 22.44
N LYS A 48 -24.07 -20.04 22.44
CA LYS A 48 -25.27 -20.85 22.67
C LYS A 48 -24.97 -21.94 23.70
N LEU A 49 -26.02 -22.48 24.32
CA LEU A 49 -25.86 -23.55 25.33
C LEU A 49 -25.24 -24.82 24.75
N GLU A 50 -25.55 -25.15 23.50
CA GLU A 50 -25.00 -26.33 22.81
C GLU A 50 -23.49 -26.24 22.58
N ASP A 51 -22.94 -25.03 22.42
CA ASP A 51 -21.51 -24.81 22.16
C ASP A 51 -20.63 -25.31 23.32
N PHE A 52 -21.17 -25.33 24.55
CA PHE A 52 -20.46 -25.84 25.72
C PHE A 52 -20.22 -27.35 25.67
N LYS A 53 -21.02 -28.12 24.92
CA LYS A 53 -20.84 -29.58 24.79
C LYS A 53 -19.61 -29.96 23.98
N ALA A 54 -19.06 -29.03 23.22
CA ALA A 54 -17.84 -29.23 22.44
C ALA A 54 -16.55 -29.04 23.27
N ILE A 55 -16.66 -28.64 24.54
CA ILE A 55 -15.55 -28.35 25.46
C ILE A 55 -15.21 -29.61 26.25
N GLU A 56 -13.92 -29.97 26.28
CA GLU A 56 -13.49 -31.20 26.93
C GLU A 56 -13.69 -31.10 28.45
N GLY A 57 -14.38 -32.10 29.02
CA GLY A 57 -14.72 -32.13 30.45
C GLY A 57 -16.03 -31.40 30.81
N ILE A 58 -16.79 -30.90 29.82
CA ILE A 58 -18.13 -30.34 30.01
C ILE A 58 -19.20 -31.31 29.49
N GLY A 59 -20.03 -31.83 30.40
CA GLY A 59 -21.14 -32.75 30.07
C GLY A 59 -22.51 -32.09 30.23
N ASP A 60 -23.57 -32.81 29.85
CA ASP A 60 -24.96 -32.31 29.83
C ASP A 60 -25.40 -31.72 31.17
N ARG A 61 -24.97 -32.33 32.29
CA ARG A 61 -25.28 -31.84 33.64
C ARG A 61 -24.75 -30.42 33.88
N PHE A 62 -23.56 -30.08 33.36
CA PHE A 62 -23.05 -28.71 33.46
C PHE A 62 -23.88 -27.76 32.60
N VAL A 63 -24.20 -28.16 31.38
CA VAL A 63 -24.95 -27.33 30.42
C VAL A 63 -26.35 -27.00 30.96
N GLU A 64 -27.03 -27.97 31.56
CA GLU A 64 -28.35 -27.78 32.17
C GLU A 64 -28.30 -26.95 33.45
N GLN A 65 -27.37 -27.26 34.37
CA GLN A 65 -27.37 -26.69 35.71
C GLN A 65 -26.62 -25.35 35.83
N TYR A 66 -25.54 -25.18 35.07
CA TYR A 66 -24.65 -24.03 35.17
C TYR A 66 -24.50 -23.27 33.84
N GLY A 67 -24.79 -23.91 32.70
CA GLY A 67 -24.65 -23.35 31.35
C GLY A 67 -25.24 -21.95 31.19
N PRO A 68 -26.47 -21.64 31.63
CA PRO A 68 -27.03 -20.29 31.50
C PRO A 68 -26.22 -19.20 32.21
N ALA A 69 -25.60 -19.52 33.36
CA ALA A 69 -24.82 -18.56 34.14
C ALA A 69 -23.45 -18.27 33.48
N PHE A 70 -22.81 -19.30 32.92
CA PHE A 70 -21.57 -19.13 32.15
C PHE A 70 -21.85 -18.47 30.80
N LEU A 71 -22.96 -18.81 30.14
CA LEU A 71 -23.39 -18.22 28.88
C LEU A 71 -23.64 -16.72 28.99
N ALA A 72 -24.16 -16.23 30.12
CA ALA A 72 -24.36 -14.80 30.34
C ALA A 72 -23.02 -14.02 30.31
N ILE A 73 -21.95 -14.62 30.86
CA ILE A 73 -20.61 -14.04 30.87
C ILE A 73 -20.00 -14.14 29.48
N THR A 74 -20.00 -15.32 28.86
CA THR A 74 -19.42 -15.50 27.51
C THR A 74 -20.16 -14.65 26.48
N LYS A 75 -21.48 -14.47 26.58
CA LYS A 75 -22.23 -13.53 25.73
C LYS A 75 -21.83 -12.07 25.94
N LYS A 76 -21.56 -11.63 27.16
CA LYS A 76 -21.07 -10.26 27.43
C LYS A 76 -19.74 -10.03 26.71
N TYR A 77 -18.83 -11.01 26.73
CA TYR A 77 -17.54 -10.90 26.03
C TYR A 77 -17.66 -11.14 24.53
N ALA A 78 -18.56 -12.00 24.07
CA ALA A 78 -18.89 -12.12 22.65
C ALA A 78 -19.44 -10.80 22.11
N VAL A 79 -20.29 -10.10 22.88
CA VAL A 79 -20.80 -8.76 22.55
C VAL A 79 -19.72 -7.69 22.69
N THR A 80 -18.72 -7.86 23.55
CA THR A 80 -17.61 -6.90 23.71
C THR A 80 -16.56 -7.08 22.59
N ALA A 81 -16.31 -8.32 22.16
CA ALA A 81 -15.54 -8.64 20.97
C ALA A 81 -16.31 -8.26 19.68
N ALA A 82 -17.65 -8.34 19.70
CA ALA A 82 -18.52 -7.92 18.61
C ALA A 82 -18.96 -6.45 18.70
N LYS A 83 -18.57 -5.69 19.74
CA LYS A 83 -18.77 -4.25 19.79
C LYS A 83 -17.82 -3.67 18.76
N GLY A 84 -18.38 -3.50 17.58
CA GLY A 84 -17.64 -3.07 16.43
C GLY A 84 -17.11 -1.66 16.64
N SER A 85 -16.04 -1.35 15.92
CA SER A 85 -15.70 0.04 15.68
C SER A 85 -16.84 0.65 14.85
N ALA A 86 -17.30 1.83 15.23
CA ALA A 86 -18.23 2.60 14.41
C ALA A 86 -17.60 2.80 13.03
N ILE A 87 -18.36 2.52 11.97
CA ILE A 87 -17.86 2.72 10.61
C ILE A 87 -17.71 4.22 10.39
N ASP A 88 -16.46 4.71 10.44
CA ASP A 88 -16.17 6.08 10.06
C ASP A 88 -16.38 6.29 8.56
N ARG A 89 -16.43 7.56 8.14
CA ARG A 89 -16.70 7.93 6.75
C ARG A 89 -15.66 7.37 5.76
N ARG A 90 -14.41 7.22 6.19
CA ARG A 90 -13.28 6.77 5.35
C ARG A 90 -13.36 5.25 5.15
N LEU A 91 -13.59 4.51 6.23
CA LEU A 91 -13.82 3.07 6.23
C LEU A 91 -15.05 2.69 5.37
N ALA A 92 -16.15 3.43 5.49
CA ALA A 92 -17.32 3.25 4.62
C ALA A 92 -16.99 3.45 3.13
N GLN A 93 -16.13 4.43 2.81
CA GLN A 93 -15.70 4.67 1.45
C GLN A 93 -14.86 3.51 0.91
N THR A 94 -13.92 2.99 1.69
CA THR A 94 -13.08 1.84 1.30
C THR A 94 -13.89 0.56 1.11
N LEU A 95 -14.83 0.27 2.02
CA LEU A 95 -15.77 -0.85 1.87
C LEU A 95 -16.58 -0.73 0.56
N ARG A 96 -17.06 0.47 0.22
CA ARG A 96 -17.75 0.73 -1.05
C ARG A 96 -16.85 0.53 -2.26
N GLU A 97 -15.60 0.98 -2.22
CA GLU A 97 -14.66 0.76 -3.34
C GLU A 97 -14.34 -0.73 -3.54
N LEU A 98 -14.13 -1.49 -2.45
CA LEU A 98 -13.94 -2.94 -2.52
C LEU A 98 -15.19 -3.64 -3.07
N GLN A 99 -16.37 -3.24 -2.61
CA GLN A 99 -17.65 -3.77 -3.09
C GLN A 99 -17.83 -3.56 -4.60
N LYS A 100 -17.46 -2.39 -5.14
CA LYS A 100 -17.51 -2.13 -6.60
C LYS A 100 -16.66 -3.10 -7.42
N LYS A 101 -15.54 -3.59 -6.87
CA LYS A 101 -14.69 -4.57 -7.54
C LYS A 101 -15.37 -5.94 -7.68
N LEU A 102 -16.38 -6.23 -6.85
CA LEU A 102 -17.11 -7.51 -6.86
C LEU A 102 -18.26 -7.55 -7.86
N VAL A 103 -18.63 -6.41 -8.46
CA VAL A 103 -19.80 -6.34 -9.34
C VAL A 103 -19.47 -6.85 -10.74
N ASN A 104 -20.17 -7.91 -11.13
CA ASN A 104 -20.05 -8.52 -12.44
C ASN A 104 -20.77 -7.68 -13.50
N ILE A 105 -20.02 -6.79 -14.15
CA ILE A 105 -20.49 -5.94 -15.26
C ILE A 105 -20.06 -6.61 -16.57
N SER A 106 -20.69 -7.73 -16.86
CA SER A 106 -20.51 -8.46 -18.12
C SER A 106 -21.86 -8.76 -18.77
N LYS A 107 -21.85 -9.02 -20.08
CA LYS A 107 -23.03 -9.46 -20.83
C LYS A 107 -23.61 -10.80 -20.35
N ALA A 108 -22.92 -11.52 -19.45
CA ALA A 108 -23.43 -12.74 -18.84
C ALA A 108 -24.40 -12.47 -17.67
N ASN A 109 -24.41 -11.24 -17.12
CA ASN A 109 -25.29 -10.87 -16.04
C ASN A 109 -26.69 -10.54 -16.57
N ARG A 110 -27.69 -11.35 -16.19
CA ARG A 110 -29.09 -11.19 -16.64
C ARG A 110 -29.77 -9.92 -16.12
N LEU A 111 -29.22 -9.29 -15.09
CA LEU A 111 -29.65 -7.96 -14.64
C LEU A 111 -29.15 -6.84 -15.56
N LEU A 112 -28.25 -7.12 -16.51
CA LEU A 112 -27.72 -6.13 -17.44
C LEU A 112 -28.08 -6.46 -18.89
N PHE A 113 -27.94 -7.73 -19.27
CA PHE A 113 -28.17 -8.18 -20.63
C PHE A 113 -28.80 -9.59 -20.66
N GLN A 114 -30.08 -9.65 -21.02
CA GLN A 114 -30.82 -10.89 -21.24
C GLN A 114 -31.35 -10.91 -22.68
N PRO A 115 -30.62 -11.49 -23.65
CA PRO A 115 -31.05 -11.48 -25.05
C PRO A 115 -32.17 -12.49 -25.36
N LYS A 116 -32.30 -13.53 -24.53
CA LYS A 116 -33.28 -14.61 -24.70
C LYS A 116 -33.68 -15.22 -23.36
N THR A 117 -34.77 -15.97 -23.36
CA THR A 117 -35.18 -16.73 -22.17
C THR A 117 -34.34 -18.03 -22.06
N SER A 118 -34.05 -18.50 -20.84
CA SER A 118 -33.24 -19.71 -20.62
C SER A 118 -34.02 -20.86 -19.99
N LYS A 119 -33.82 -22.08 -20.47
CA LYS A 119 -34.52 -23.28 -20.01
C LYS A 119 -34.47 -23.50 -18.50
N LYS A 120 -33.34 -23.15 -17.87
CA LYS A 120 -33.09 -23.32 -16.43
C LYS A 120 -33.36 -22.08 -15.57
N TYR A 121 -33.44 -20.90 -16.19
CA TYR A 121 -33.35 -19.65 -15.45
C TYR A 121 -34.49 -18.67 -15.71
N SER A 122 -35.22 -18.76 -16.82
CA SER A 122 -36.30 -17.82 -17.10
C SER A 122 -37.38 -18.37 -18.00
N PHE A 123 -38.58 -17.83 -17.86
CA PHE A 123 -39.78 -18.18 -18.60
C PHE A 123 -40.64 -16.94 -18.82
N ASP A 124 -41.13 -16.77 -20.05
CA ASP A 124 -42.05 -15.69 -20.41
C ASP A 124 -43.50 -16.16 -20.26
N PRO A 125 -44.29 -15.60 -19.32
CA PRO A 125 -45.71 -15.91 -19.15
C PRO A 125 -46.58 -15.60 -20.39
N CYS A 126 -46.15 -14.73 -21.31
CA CYS A 126 -46.88 -14.46 -22.55
C CYS A 126 -46.97 -15.70 -23.46
N VAL A 127 -46.00 -16.62 -23.38
CA VAL A 127 -45.96 -17.87 -24.17
C VAL A 127 -47.18 -18.77 -23.89
N THR A 128 -47.76 -18.69 -22.69
CA THR A 128 -48.99 -19.42 -22.31
C THR A 128 -50.22 -18.51 -22.25
N GLY A 129 -50.14 -17.29 -22.81
CA GLY A 129 -51.20 -16.29 -22.78
C GLY A 129 -51.45 -15.69 -21.38
N LYS A 130 -50.52 -15.87 -20.44
CA LYS A 130 -50.64 -15.44 -19.03
C LYS A 130 -49.94 -14.13 -18.70
N GLY A 131 -49.41 -13.41 -19.69
CA GLY A 131 -48.70 -12.14 -19.50
C GLY A 131 -49.50 -11.08 -18.74
N THR A 132 -50.74 -10.80 -19.16
CA THR A 132 -51.62 -9.83 -18.49
C THR A 132 -52.04 -10.29 -17.10
N GLU A 133 -52.24 -11.61 -16.91
CA GLU A 133 -52.56 -12.16 -15.58
C GLU A 133 -51.38 -12.03 -14.62
N ALA A 134 -50.16 -12.25 -15.09
CA ALA A 134 -48.93 -12.07 -14.34
C ALA A 134 -48.69 -10.59 -13.99
N LEU A 135 -49.00 -9.66 -14.89
CA LEU A 135 -48.99 -8.23 -14.55
C LEU A 135 -50.03 -7.90 -13.47
N GLY A 136 -51.22 -8.49 -13.56
CA GLY A 136 -52.26 -8.36 -12.55
C GLY A 136 -51.88 -8.92 -11.18
N LEU A 137 -50.94 -9.88 -11.14
CA LEU A 137 -50.37 -10.38 -9.89
C LEU A 137 -49.52 -9.32 -9.17
N ILE A 138 -48.78 -8.50 -9.94
CA ILE A 138 -47.96 -7.40 -9.40
C ILE A 138 -48.89 -6.35 -8.78
N PHE A 139 -49.86 -5.83 -9.53
CA PHE A 139 -50.71 -4.72 -9.07
C PHE A 139 -51.93 -5.17 -8.25
N GLY A 140 -51.95 -6.41 -7.75
CA GLY A 140 -52.97 -6.91 -6.82
C GLY A 140 -54.36 -7.20 -7.42
N SER A 141 -54.53 -7.11 -8.74
CA SER A 141 -55.79 -7.50 -9.41
C SER A 141 -55.97 -9.02 -9.50
N LYS A 142 -54.89 -9.80 -9.32
CA LYS A 142 -54.91 -11.25 -9.11
C LYS A 142 -54.05 -11.64 -7.92
N ARG A 143 -54.47 -12.66 -7.18
CA ARG A 143 -53.67 -13.27 -6.09
C ARG A 143 -52.83 -14.45 -6.56
N VAL A 144 -53.26 -15.12 -7.63
CA VAL A 144 -52.66 -16.36 -8.13
C VAL A 144 -52.83 -16.42 -9.63
N VAL A 145 -51.77 -16.83 -10.33
CA VAL A 145 -51.80 -17.05 -11.78
C VAL A 145 -51.46 -18.49 -12.09
N ASN A 146 -52.33 -19.19 -12.82
CA ASN A 146 -52.03 -20.52 -13.32
C ASN A 146 -51.18 -20.39 -14.59
N LEU A 147 -49.86 -20.60 -14.47
CA LEU A 147 -48.92 -20.35 -15.57
C LEU A 147 -49.00 -21.41 -16.67
N CYS A 148 -49.13 -22.68 -16.29
CA CYS A 148 -49.16 -23.80 -17.23
C CYS A 148 -49.74 -25.06 -16.57
N ASP A 149 -50.41 -25.90 -17.37
CA ASP A 149 -50.93 -27.21 -16.94
C ASP A 149 -50.35 -28.35 -17.78
N SER A 150 -49.76 -29.36 -17.14
CA SER A 150 -49.23 -30.56 -17.80
C SER A 150 -50.27 -31.37 -18.59
N LYS A 151 -51.57 -31.21 -18.30
CA LYS A 151 -52.66 -31.85 -19.08
C LYS A 151 -52.98 -31.11 -20.38
N SER A 152 -52.63 -29.83 -20.49
CA SER A 152 -52.79 -29.07 -21.73
C SER A 152 -51.65 -29.42 -22.70
N LYS A 153 -51.99 -29.87 -23.91
CA LYS A 153 -50.99 -30.19 -24.95
C LYS A 153 -50.18 -28.96 -25.35
N GLU A 154 -50.78 -27.77 -25.28
CA GLU A 154 -50.16 -26.48 -25.61
C GLU A 154 -49.11 -26.11 -24.54
N ASP A 155 -49.39 -26.42 -23.27
CA ASP A 155 -48.56 -26.04 -22.12
C ASP A 155 -47.48 -27.07 -21.76
N ALA A 156 -47.50 -28.28 -22.33
CA ALA A 156 -46.60 -29.37 -21.93
C ALA A 156 -45.11 -28.99 -21.95
N LYS A 157 -44.69 -28.19 -22.95
CA LYS A 157 -43.32 -27.65 -23.03
C LYS A 157 -43.04 -26.60 -21.96
N ALA A 158 -43.99 -25.69 -21.72
CA ALA A 158 -43.90 -24.67 -20.68
C ALA A 158 -43.80 -25.32 -19.29
N PHE A 159 -44.63 -26.31 -19.01
CA PHE A 159 -44.62 -27.05 -17.75
C PHE A 159 -43.26 -27.70 -17.46
N LYS A 160 -42.67 -28.39 -18.44
CA LYS A 160 -41.34 -28.99 -18.29
C LYS A 160 -40.28 -27.93 -17.94
N ARG A 161 -40.36 -26.78 -18.61
CA ARG A 161 -39.41 -25.68 -18.46
C ARG A 161 -39.55 -24.98 -17.10
N VAL A 162 -40.76 -24.61 -16.70
CA VAL A 162 -41.02 -23.99 -15.39
C VAL A 162 -40.68 -24.96 -14.25
N ASN A 163 -40.93 -26.26 -14.42
CA ASN A 163 -40.55 -27.27 -13.44
C ASN A 163 -39.02 -27.44 -13.31
N GLU A 164 -38.25 -27.23 -14.38
CA GLU A 164 -36.79 -27.15 -14.28
C GLU A 164 -36.33 -25.91 -13.49
N ILE A 165 -36.99 -24.76 -13.67
CA ILE A 165 -36.73 -23.55 -12.88
C ILE A 165 -37.01 -23.81 -11.39
N ILE A 166 -38.14 -24.42 -11.03
CA ILE A 166 -38.47 -24.77 -9.63
C ILE A 166 -37.37 -25.61 -8.98
N ARG A 167 -36.83 -26.60 -9.71
CA ARG A 167 -35.74 -27.46 -9.21
C ARG A 167 -34.46 -26.67 -8.97
N GLU A 168 -34.10 -25.79 -9.90
CA GLU A 168 -32.90 -24.95 -9.80
C GLU A 168 -33.03 -23.89 -8.71
N VAL A 169 -34.23 -23.36 -8.44
CA VAL A 169 -34.48 -22.44 -7.30
C VAL A 169 -34.37 -23.18 -5.98
N SER A 170 -35.01 -24.36 -5.87
CA SER A 170 -34.95 -25.18 -4.66
C SER A 170 -33.52 -25.65 -4.34
N ARG A 171 -32.71 -25.87 -5.38
CA ARG A 171 -31.29 -26.19 -5.24
C ARG A 171 -30.51 -25.02 -4.64
N ASP A 172 -30.64 -23.83 -5.23
CA ASP A 172 -29.95 -22.62 -4.73
C ASP A 172 -30.37 -22.27 -3.29
N GLN A 173 -31.64 -22.46 -2.94
CA GLN A 173 -32.11 -22.25 -1.57
C GLN A 173 -31.42 -23.20 -0.58
N ARG A 174 -31.27 -24.48 -0.94
CA ARG A 174 -30.61 -25.47 -0.06
C ARG A 174 -29.10 -25.29 0.04
N GLU A 175 -28.45 -24.95 -1.08
CA GLU A 175 -26.98 -24.86 -1.16
C GLU A 175 -26.45 -23.50 -0.69
N LYS A 176 -27.18 -22.42 -0.99
CA LYS A 176 -26.71 -21.04 -0.80
C LYS A 176 -27.58 -20.23 0.16
N GLY A 177 -28.73 -20.76 0.57
CA GLY A 177 -29.71 -19.99 1.36
C GLY A 177 -30.34 -18.82 0.60
N ALA A 178 -30.19 -18.76 -0.73
CA ALA A 178 -30.71 -17.68 -1.56
C ALA A 178 -31.98 -18.09 -2.30
N PHE A 179 -32.94 -17.19 -2.34
CA PHE A 179 -34.20 -17.36 -3.06
C PHE A 179 -34.35 -16.22 -4.07
N ASP A 180 -33.73 -16.37 -5.24
CA ASP A 180 -33.61 -15.30 -6.25
C ASP A 180 -34.67 -15.39 -7.36
N LEU A 181 -35.87 -15.87 -7.03
CA LEU A 181 -36.96 -15.98 -7.98
C LEU A 181 -37.80 -14.71 -7.97
N TYR A 182 -37.88 -14.07 -9.14
CA TYR A 182 -38.59 -12.82 -9.33
C TYR A 182 -39.41 -12.84 -10.63
N LEU A 183 -40.49 -12.08 -10.63
CA LEU A 183 -41.18 -11.62 -11.81
C LEU A 183 -40.58 -10.26 -12.19
N ALA A 184 -39.89 -10.21 -13.32
CA ALA A 184 -39.22 -9.02 -13.80
C ALA A 184 -40.11 -8.22 -14.75
N TYR A 185 -40.31 -6.93 -14.47
CA TYR A 185 -41.12 -6.03 -15.28
C TYR A 185 -40.86 -4.55 -14.93
N PRO A 186 -40.89 -3.62 -15.91
CA PRO A 186 -40.69 -3.83 -17.34
C PRO A 186 -39.20 -4.07 -17.66
N PHE A 187 -38.85 -4.17 -18.94
CA PHE A 187 -37.47 -4.24 -19.39
C PHE A 187 -37.05 -2.94 -20.08
N VAL A 188 -35.75 -2.70 -20.18
CA VAL A 188 -35.14 -1.65 -21.00
C VAL A 188 -34.20 -2.29 -22.02
N GLU A 189 -34.22 -1.79 -23.24
CA GLU A 189 -33.33 -2.13 -24.35
C GLU A 189 -32.60 -0.87 -24.81
N GLY A 190 -31.30 -0.95 -25.05
CA GLY A 190 -30.52 0.23 -25.38
C GLY A 190 -29.02 0.05 -25.29
N ARG A 191 -28.31 1.16 -25.13
CA ARG A 191 -26.85 1.19 -24.94
C ARG A 191 -26.46 2.22 -23.86
N LEU A 192 -25.58 1.83 -22.94
CA LEU A 192 -25.06 2.74 -21.92
C LEU A 192 -24.01 3.72 -22.50
N VAL A 193 -23.87 4.88 -21.86
CA VAL A 193 -22.92 5.93 -22.25
C VAL A 193 -21.56 5.68 -21.60
N GLY A 194 -20.52 5.44 -22.41
CA GLY A 194 -19.10 5.41 -22.00
C GLY A 194 -18.18 4.90 -23.11
N ASP A 195 -16.89 4.70 -22.77
CA ASP A 195 -15.84 4.33 -23.73
C ASP A 195 -16.02 2.91 -24.31
N ASP A 196 -16.70 2.03 -23.57
CA ASP A 196 -17.01 0.65 -23.98
C ASP A 196 -18.41 0.51 -24.60
N ASP A 197 -18.51 -0.27 -25.68
CA ASP A 197 -19.78 -0.65 -26.29
C ASP A 197 -20.54 -1.70 -25.45
N PHE A 198 -21.39 -1.22 -24.53
CA PHE A 198 -22.19 -2.06 -23.65
C PHE A 198 -23.70 -2.00 -23.99
N PRO A 199 -24.21 -2.90 -24.84
CA PRO A 199 -25.64 -3.07 -25.05
C PRO A 199 -26.32 -3.56 -23.78
N ILE A 200 -27.52 -3.03 -23.52
CA ILE A 200 -28.34 -3.43 -22.39
C ILE A 200 -29.65 -4.04 -22.84
N ARG A 201 -30.06 -5.05 -22.09
CA ARG A 201 -31.39 -5.62 -22.13
C ARG A 201 -31.73 -6.14 -20.75
N ALA A 202 -32.21 -5.26 -19.91
CA ALA A 202 -32.26 -5.46 -18.47
C ALA A 202 -33.67 -5.30 -17.93
N PRO A 203 -34.05 -6.04 -16.88
CA PRO A 203 -35.25 -5.72 -16.12
C PRO A 203 -35.05 -4.42 -15.34
N LEU A 204 -36.10 -3.60 -15.21
CA LEU A 204 -36.07 -2.36 -14.44
C LEU A 204 -36.56 -2.55 -13.00
N ALA A 205 -37.54 -3.43 -12.78
CA ALA A 205 -37.96 -3.82 -11.44
C ALA A 205 -38.15 -5.35 -11.32
N LEU A 206 -38.00 -5.84 -10.09
CA LEU A 206 -38.04 -7.24 -9.71
C LEU A 206 -39.05 -7.43 -8.59
N PHE A 207 -40.05 -8.27 -8.84
CA PHE A 207 -41.13 -8.57 -7.89
C PHE A 207 -40.96 -9.99 -7.35
N PRO A 208 -40.75 -10.17 -6.04
CA PRO A 208 -40.62 -11.49 -5.41
C PRO A 208 -41.82 -12.39 -5.70
N VAL A 209 -41.55 -13.60 -6.18
CA VAL A 209 -42.59 -14.58 -6.48
C VAL A 209 -42.19 -15.99 -6.08
N THR A 210 -43.18 -16.84 -5.82
CA THR A 210 -43.04 -18.29 -5.66
C THR A 210 -43.69 -19.03 -6.82
N LEU A 211 -43.12 -20.19 -7.15
CA LEU A 211 -43.69 -21.14 -8.11
C LEU A 211 -44.08 -22.41 -7.36
N GLU A 212 -45.38 -22.67 -7.29
CA GLU A 212 -45.95 -23.80 -6.58
C GLU A 212 -46.54 -24.82 -7.55
N LYS A 213 -46.18 -26.09 -7.37
CA LYS A 213 -46.76 -27.19 -8.13
C LYS A 213 -47.97 -27.75 -7.41
N GLU A 214 -49.16 -27.49 -7.93
CA GLU A 214 -50.44 -27.99 -7.41
C GLU A 214 -51.04 -29.01 -8.40
N GLY A 215 -50.86 -30.30 -8.11
CA GLY A 215 -51.34 -31.38 -8.97
C GLY A 215 -50.67 -31.36 -10.35
N THR A 216 -51.44 -31.05 -11.39
CA THR A 216 -50.97 -30.95 -12.79
C THR A 216 -50.63 -29.54 -13.24
N ALA A 217 -50.90 -28.53 -12.42
CA ALA A 217 -50.69 -27.13 -12.72
C ALA A 217 -49.50 -26.54 -11.95
N ILE A 218 -48.84 -25.54 -12.54
CA ILE A 218 -47.85 -24.70 -11.84
C ILE A 218 -48.45 -23.30 -11.67
N LYS A 219 -48.54 -22.85 -10.42
CA LYS A 219 -49.11 -21.57 -10.05
C LYS A 219 -48.00 -20.60 -9.63
N LEU A 220 -48.19 -19.34 -9.99
CA LEU A 220 -47.34 -18.20 -9.61
C LEU A 220 -48.07 -17.38 -8.55
N ARG A 221 -47.36 -17.03 -7.48
CA ARG A 221 -47.85 -16.20 -6.37
C ARG A 221 -46.80 -15.15 -6.00
N MET A 222 -47.25 -14.04 -5.44
CA MET A 222 -46.33 -13.08 -4.79
C MET A 222 -45.69 -13.73 -3.57
N ASP A 223 -44.43 -13.37 -3.32
CA ASP A 223 -43.70 -13.75 -2.12
C ASP A 223 -43.63 -12.56 -1.17
N ASP A 224 -44.62 -12.46 -0.29
CA ASP A 224 -44.79 -11.34 0.65
C ASP A 224 -43.72 -11.32 1.76
N SER A 225 -42.78 -12.27 1.77
CA SER A 225 -41.64 -12.29 2.72
C SER A 225 -40.46 -11.43 2.27
N ARG A 226 -40.49 -10.92 1.03
CA ARG A 226 -39.44 -10.11 0.43
C ARG A 226 -40.03 -8.87 -0.22
N ASP A 227 -39.25 -7.80 -0.25
CA ASP A 227 -39.66 -6.55 -0.89
C ASP A 227 -39.43 -6.56 -2.41
N ALA A 228 -40.30 -5.85 -3.14
CA ALA A 228 -40.05 -5.53 -4.54
C ALA A 228 -38.90 -4.53 -4.66
N VAL A 229 -38.08 -4.66 -5.69
CA VAL A 229 -36.87 -3.84 -5.83
C VAL A 229 -36.64 -3.34 -7.25
N PHE A 230 -36.07 -2.14 -7.39
CA PHE A 230 -35.47 -1.67 -8.63
C PHE A 230 -34.11 -2.34 -8.87
N ASN A 231 -33.71 -2.40 -10.13
CA ASN A 231 -32.45 -3.02 -10.53
C ASN A 231 -31.25 -2.08 -10.32
N ASN A 232 -30.66 -2.12 -9.12
CA ASN A 232 -29.45 -1.37 -8.77
C ASN A 232 -28.20 -1.82 -9.52
N THR A 233 -28.17 -3.06 -10.02
CA THR A 233 -27.02 -3.55 -10.82
C THR A 233 -26.91 -2.76 -12.13
N LEU A 234 -28.04 -2.39 -12.73
CA LEU A 234 -28.08 -1.54 -13.92
C LEU A 234 -27.52 -0.14 -13.64
N LEU A 235 -27.94 0.48 -12.52
CA LEU A 235 -27.42 1.79 -12.10
C LEU A 235 -25.91 1.74 -11.85
N LEU A 236 -25.44 0.71 -11.17
CA LEU A 236 -24.03 0.54 -10.87
C LEU A 236 -23.17 0.36 -12.13
N ALA A 237 -23.68 -0.39 -13.12
CA ALA A 237 -23.03 -0.52 -14.42
C ALA A 237 -22.94 0.84 -15.14
N ALA A 238 -24.03 1.61 -15.14
CA ALA A 238 -24.06 2.96 -15.74
C ALA A 238 -23.08 3.91 -15.05
N MET A 239 -23.00 3.89 -13.71
CA MET A 239 -22.04 4.70 -12.95
C MET A 239 -20.59 4.34 -13.29
N LYS A 240 -20.26 3.04 -13.36
CA LYS A 240 -18.89 2.59 -13.63
C LYS A 240 -18.44 2.92 -15.06
N ILE A 241 -19.30 2.65 -16.04
CA ILE A 241 -19.00 2.92 -17.45
C ILE A 241 -18.91 4.43 -17.71
N GLY A 242 -19.73 5.23 -17.02
CA GLY A 242 -19.70 6.69 -17.10
C GLY A 242 -18.67 7.38 -16.19
N GLY A 243 -17.81 6.63 -15.48
CA GLY A 243 -16.78 7.19 -14.60
C GLY A 243 -17.29 7.97 -13.38
N ARG A 244 -18.56 7.77 -12.97
CA ARG A 244 -19.18 8.47 -11.84
C ARG A 244 -19.02 7.70 -10.54
N ASN A 245 -18.70 8.40 -9.46
CA ASN A 245 -18.55 7.81 -8.12
C ASN A 245 -19.57 8.41 -7.14
N ARG A 246 -20.71 7.75 -6.96
CA ARG A 246 -21.71 8.11 -5.95
C ARG A 246 -22.33 6.87 -5.27
N PRO A 247 -22.90 7.01 -4.06
CA PRO A 247 -23.63 5.93 -3.41
C PRO A 247 -24.82 5.48 -4.27
N LEU A 248 -25.14 4.19 -4.23
CA LEU A 248 -26.37 3.68 -4.86
C LEU A 248 -27.60 4.18 -4.08
N PRO A 249 -28.70 4.51 -4.77
CA PRO A 249 -29.96 4.82 -4.11
C PRO A 249 -30.56 3.55 -3.47
N ASP A 250 -31.44 3.75 -2.49
CA ASP A 250 -32.29 2.68 -1.98
C ASP A 250 -33.21 2.20 -3.11
N ASN A 251 -33.21 0.89 -3.35
CA ASN A 251 -33.96 0.29 -4.44
C ASN A 251 -35.23 -0.42 -3.98
N VAL A 252 -35.56 -0.41 -2.69
CA VAL A 252 -36.81 -0.99 -2.20
C VAL A 252 -38.01 -0.20 -2.73
N ILE A 253 -39.02 -0.91 -3.23
CA ILE A 253 -40.27 -0.33 -3.74
C ILE A 253 -41.33 -0.53 -2.66
N GLU A 254 -41.52 0.49 -1.82
CA GLU A 254 -42.46 0.44 -0.68
C GLU A 254 -43.93 0.29 -1.13
N THR A 255 -44.31 0.97 -2.21
CA THR A 255 -45.66 0.93 -2.77
C THR A 255 -45.61 0.98 -4.29
N TYR A 256 -46.41 0.12 -4.95
CA TYR A 256 -46.51 0.09 -6.41
C TYR A 256 -47.96 -0.17 -6.83
N ASP A 257 -48.63 0.89 -7.30
CA ASP A 257 -49.94 0.79 -7.93
C ASP A 257 -49.83 0.94 -9.45
N GLU A 258 -50.78 0.34 -10.19
CA GLU A 258 -50.75 0.29 -11.65
C GLU A 258 -50.70 1.69 -12.31
N LYS A 259 -51.24 2.73 -11.65
CA LYS A 259 -51.32 4.08 -12.23
C LYS A 259 -50.01 4.85 -12.08
N ASN A 260 -49.37 4.74 -10.91
CA ASN A 260 -48.20 5.54 -10.58
C ASN A 260 -46.87 4.82 -10.85
N PHE A 261 -46.85 3.48 -10.85
CA PHE A 261 -45.61 2.70 -10.91
C PHE A 261 -44.66 3.09 -12.06
N ILE A 262 -45.20 3.34 -13.27
CA ILE A 262 -44.36 3.75 -14.42
C ILE A 262 -43.73 5.13 -14.19
N ASN A 263 -44.45 6.05 -13.56
CA ASN A 263 -43.94 7.37 -13.24
C ASN A 263 -42.88 7.32 -12.14
N ASP A 264 -43.12 6.51 -11.10
CA ASP A 264 -42.17 6.33 -9.99
C ASP A 264 -40.88 5.67 -10.49
N LEU A 265 -41.01 4.65 -11.35
CA LEU A 265 -39.89 4.01 -12.02
C LEU A 265 -39.10 5.02 -12.86
N LYS A 266 -39.79 5.85 -13.65
CA LYS A 266 -39.15 6.89 -14.45
C LYS A 266 -38.38 7.86 -13.55
N GLN A 267 -38.99 8.35 -12.48
CA GLN A 267 -38.37 9.27 -11.54
C GLN A 267 -37.12 8.67 -10.87
N PHE A 268 -37.17 7.41 -10.47
CA PHE A 268 -36.04 6.70 -9.87
C PHE A 268 -34.82 6.68 -10.80
N TYR A 269 -34.98 6.16 -12.03
CA TYR A 269 -33.86 6.05 -12.98
C TYR A 269 -33.39 7.42 -13.53
N GLU A 270 -34.29 8.37 -13.74
CA GLU A 270 -33.93 9.72 -14.20
C GLU A 270 -33.19 10.53 -13.14
N SER A 271 -33.53 10.38 -11.85
CA SER A 271 -32.76 10.99 -10.75
C SER A 271 -31.31 10.51 -10.73
N GLU A 272 -31.09 9.31 -11.24
CA GLU A 272 -29.78 8.70 -11.42
C GLU A 272 -29.16 9.01 -12.80
N GLY A 273 -29.77 9.87 -13.61
CA GLY A 273 -29.24 10.29 -14.91
C GLY A 273 -29.36 9.24 -16.01
N MET A 274 -30.28 8.28 -15.89
CA MET A 274 -30.70 7.39 -16.97
C MET A 274 -32.04 7.85 -17.53
N HIS A 275 -32.01 8.44 -18.73
CA HIS A 275 -33.23 8.88 -19.41
C HIS A 275 -33.89 7.70 -20.12
N LEU A 276 -35.15 7.42 -19.77
CA LEU A 276 -35.89 6.27 -20.29
C LEU A 276 -37.00 6.72 -21.25
N GLU A 277 -37.01 6.15 -22.46
CA GLU A 277 -38.07 6.35 -23.43
C GLU A 277 -39.17 5.30 -23.28
N PHE A 278 -40.40 5.74 -23.03
CA PHE A 278 -41.54 4.84 -22.83
C PHE A 278 -42.38 4.70 -24.10
N PRO A 279 -42.82 3.48 -24.45
CA PRO A 279 -43.63 3.25 -25.63
C PRO A 279 -45.08 3.72 -25.40
N SER A 280 -45.77 4.07 -26.49
CA SER A 280 -47.18 4.48 -26.45
C SER A 280 -48.14 3.36 -26.05
N LYS A 281 -47.76 2.10 -26.31
CA LYS A 281 -48.55 0.90 -26.02
C LYS A 281 -48.25 0.41 -24.60
N LYS A 282 -49.27 0.43 -23.72
CA LYS A 282 -49.16 0.04 -22.30
C LYS A 282 -49.30 -1.46 -22.01
N SER A 283 -49.66 -2.28 -23.01
CA SER A 283 -49.92 -3.70 -22.81
C SER A 283 -48.65 -4.52 -22.80
N VAL A 284 -48.61 -5.56 -21.96
CA VAL A 284 -47.53 -6.55 -21.97
C VAL A 284 -47.38 -7.19 -23.34
N THR A 285 -46.15 -7.39 -23.79
CA THR A 285 -45.80 -8.07 -25.04
C THR A 285 -44.94 -9.30 -24.79
N GLU A 286 -44.96 -10.25 -25.73
CA GLU A 286 -44.08 -11.42 -25.71
C GLU A 286 -42.61 -11.01 -25.74
N PHE A 287 -41.77 -11.74 -25.01
CA PHE A 287 -40.34 -11.50 -24.90
C PHE A 287 -39.66 -11.83 -26.23
N VAL A 288 -39.27 -10.80 -26.98
CA VAL A 288 -38.53 -10.96 -28.24
C VAL A 288 -37.19 -11.66 -27.93
N GLU A 289 -36.76 -12.66 -28.69
CA GLU A 289 -35.45 -13.30 -28.49
C GLU A 289 -34.47 -12.86 -29.58
N TYR A 290 -33.30 -12.36 -29.18
CA TYR A 290 -32.23 -11.96 -30.09
C TYR A 290 -31.07 -12.97 -30.07
N LYS A 291 -30.46 -13.22 -31.23
CA LYS A 291 -29.08 -13.74 -31.26
C LYS A 291 -28.11 -12.61 -30.95
N VAL A 292 -26.91 -12.94 -30.46
CA VAL A 292 -25.91 -11.94 -30.02
C VAL A 292 -25.56 -10.93 -31.13
N ALA A 293 -25.58 -11.36 -32.40
CA ALA A 293 -25.31 -10.51 -33.55
C ALA A 293 -26.55 -9.83 -34.17
N GLU A 294 -27.75 -10.10 -33.63
CA GLU A 294 -29.04 -9.62 -34.14
C GLU A 294 -29.69 -8.60 -33.20
N PHE A 295 -29.02 -8.22 -32.11
CA PHE A 295 -29.51 -7.19 -31.20
C PHE A 295 -29.45 -5.82 -31.88
N PRO A 296 -30.49 -4.96 -31.76
CA PRO A 296 -30.49 -3.64 -32.40
C PRO A 296 -29.31 -2.77 -31.94
N ASP A 297 -28.75 -2.00 -32.87
CA ASP A 297 -27.66 -1.07 -32.59
C ASP A 297 -28.24 0.28 -32.18
N TYR A 298 -28.12 0.60 -30.90
CA TYR A 298 -28.63 1.83 -30.28
C TYR A 298 -27.50 2.85 -30.13
N ALA A 299 -27.81 4.15 -30.23
CA ALA A 299 -26.79 5.17 -29.94
C ALA A 299 -26.48 5.18 -28.42
N PRO A 300 -25.27 5.62 -28.01
CA PRO A 300 -24.93 5.73 -26.60
C PRO A 300 -25.93 6.60 -25.84
N GLY A 301 -26.61 6.02 -24.85
CA GLY A 301 -27.63 6.70 -24.04
C GLY A 301 -29.06 6.53 -24.54
N ASP A 302 -29.27 5.91 -25.71
CA ASP A 302 -30.61 5.55 -26.18
C ASP A 302 -31.12 4.36 -25.37
N LEU A 303 -32.11 4.60 -24.50
CA LEU A 303 -32.70 3.60 -23.62
C LEU A 303 -34.22 3.55 -23.80
N HIS A 304 -34.72 2.48 -24.41
CA HIS A 304 -36.14 2.29 -24.69
C HIS A 304 -36.73 1.22 -23.77
N VAL A 305 -37.82 1.57 -23.09
CA VAL A 305 -38.56 0.65 -22.24
C VAL A 305 -39.43 -0.26 -23.11
N VAL A 306 -39.44 -1.55 -22.77
CA VAL A 306 -40.31 -2.55 -23.39
C VAL A 306 -41.14 -3.24 -22.29
N HIS A 307 -42.44 -3.37 -22.52
CA HIS A 307 -43.36 -3.98 -21.55
C HIS A 307 -43.30 -5.52 -21.61
N ASN A 308 -42.11 -6.08 -21.49
CA ASN A 308 -41.94 -7.53 -21.32
C ASN A 308 -42.02 -7.91 -19.85
N ILE A 309 -42.59 -9.08 -19.59
CA ILE A 309 -42.69 -9.66 -18.25
C ILE A 309 -42.03 -11.04 -18.27
N VAL A 310 -41.14 -11.32 -17.32
CA VAL A 310 -40.41 -12.59 -17.31
C VAL A 310 -40.29 -13.11 -15.89
N VAL A 311 -40.71 -14.36 -15.67
CA VAL A 311 -40.40 -15.06 -14.42
C VAL A 311 -38.98 -15.59 -14.56
N GLY A 312 -38.09 -15.27 -13.63
CA GLY A 312 -36.71 -15.72 -13.74
C GLY A 312 -35.91 -15.65 -12.45
N LYS A 313 -34.75 -16.31 -12.53
CA LYS A 313 -33.71 -16.28 -11.51
C LYS A 313 -32.83 -15.05 -11.74
N TYR A 314 -33.06 -14.03 -10.94
CA TYR A 314 -32.36 -12.76 -10.97
C TYR A 314 -31.58 -12.59 -9.66
N PRO A 315 -30.30 -13.03 -9.62
CA PRO A 315 -29.50 -12.90 -8.41
C PRO A 315 -29.27 -11.42 -8.12
N SER A 316 -29.84 -10.92 -7.02
CA SER A 316 -29.77 -9.51 -6.62
C SER A 316 -28.34 -9.05 -6.32
N TYR A 317 -27.44 -9.99 -6.06
CA TYR A 317 -26.01 -9.77 -5.84
C TYR A 317 -25.18 -10.60 -6.82
N SER A 318 -24.09 -10.02 -7.34
CA SER A 318 -23.15 -10.77 -8.19
C SER A 318 -22.37 -11.82 -7.39
N SER A 319 -22.18 -11.59 -6.08
CA SER A 319 -21.63 -12.54 -5.11
C SER A 319 -22.24 -12.33 -3.72
N PHE A 320 -22.27 -13.38 -2.89
CA PHE A 320 -22.70 -13.25 -1.49
C PHE A 320 -21.81 -12.30 -0.70
N ILE A 321 -20.54 -12.19 -1.09
CA ILE A 321 -19.60 -11.23 -0.53
C ILE A 321 -20.15 -9.82 -0.72
N GLN A 322 -20.68 -9.47 -1.90
CA GLN A 322 -21.30 -8.15 -2.14
C GLN A 322 -22.45 -7.86 -1.16
N ARG A 323 -23.31 -8.86 -0.88
CA ARG A 323 -24.38 -8.75 0.13
C ARG A 323 -23.84 -8.54 1.53
N ASP A 324 -22.76 -9.25 1.87
CA ASP A 324 -22.12 -9.11 3.18
C ASP A 324 -21.53 -7.70 3.34
N PHE A 325 -20.94 -7.12 2.29
CA PHE A 325 -20.53 -5.71 2.28
C PHE A 325 -21.70 -4.74 2.49
N ASP A 326 -22.84 -4.93 1.84
CA ASP A 326 -24.04 -4.11 2.06
C ASP A 326 -24.57 -4.25 3.50
N THR A 327 -24.53 -5.46 4.04
CA THR A 327 -24.93 -5.75 5.42
C THR A 327 -24.00 -5.05 6.42
N LEU A 328 -22.69 -5.06 6.16
CA LEU A 328 -21.70 -4.33 6.97
C LEU A 328 -21.92 -2.81 6.88
N LEU A 329 -22.10 -2.27 5.66
CA LEU A 329 -22.31 -0.84 5.44
C LEU A 329 -23.62 -0.33 6.07
N SER A 330 -24.68 -1.13 6.06
CA SER A 330 -25.98 -0.81 6.66
C SER A 330 -25.97 -0.99 8.18
N GLY A 331 -25.24 -1.98 8.69
CA GLY A 331 -25.13 -2.30 10.11
C GLY A 331 -24.39 -1.26 10.96
N LYS A 332 -23.67 -0.31 10.34
CA LYS A 332 -22.91 0.80 10.98
C LYS A 332 -21.78 0.40 11.95
N GLU A 333 -21.64 -0.89 12.25
CA GLU A 333 -20.58 -1.45 13.09
C GLU A 333 -19.90 -2.61 12.34
N ILE A 334 -18.57 -2.67 12.43
CA ILE A 334 -17.78 -3.81 11.94
C ILE A 334 -16.87 -4.35 13.04
N ASN A 335 -16.58 -5.66 13.02
CA ASN A 335 -15.59 -6.27 13.91
C ASN A 335 -14.25 -5.49 13.84
N ASN A 336 -13.62 -5.28 14.99
CA ASN A 336 -12.31 -4.64 15.12
C ASN A 336 -11.23 -5.30 14.25
N SER A 337 -11.22 -6.63 14.10
CA SER A 337 -10.33 -7.34 13.16
C SER A 337 -10.44 -6.79 11.74
N LEU A 338 -11.68 -6.73 11.23
CA LEU A 338 -11.94 -6.21 9.89
C LEU A 338 -11.64 -4.71 9.80
N ALA A 339 -11.89 -3.95 10.88
CA ALA A 339 -11.58 -2.53 10.92
C ALA A 339 -10.07 -2.27 10.83
N ASP A 340 -9.27 -3.00 11.59
CA ASP A 340 -7.82 -2.86 11.62
C ASP A 340 -7.20 -3.30 10.29
N LEU A 341 -7.69 -4.40 9.71
CA LEU A 341 -7.29 -4.88 8.39
C LEU A 341 -7.56 -3.87 7.26
N ILE A 342 -8.60 -3.03 7.40
CA ILE A 342 -8.99 -2.04 6.39
C ILE A 342 -8.39 -0.65 6.67
N LYS A 343 -8.07 -0.32 7.93
CA LYS A 343 -7.45 0.96 8.29
C LYS A 343 -6.14 1.20 7.52
N ASP A 344 -5.33 0.16 7.35
CA ASP A 344 -4.02 0.23 6.71
C ASP A 344 -4.09 0.25 5.17
N LEU A 345 -5.20 -0.19 4.57
CA LEU A 345 -5.44 -0.08 3.12
C LEU A 345 -5.68 1.37 2.65
N ASN A 346 -5.77 2.33 3.58
CA ASN A 346 -6.31 3.66 3.30
C ASN A 346 -5.29 4.72 2.85
N ASN A 347 -4.03 4.40 2.60
CA ASN A 347 -3.08 5.39 2.11
C ASN A 347 -3.17 5.53 0.58
N GLU A 348 -4.00 6.50 0.18
CA GLU A 348 -3.90 7.35 -1.02
C GLU A 348 -3.46 6.72 -2.34
N ASP A 349 -4.09 5.62 -2.76
CA ASP A 349 -4.51 5.41 -4.16
C ASP A 349 -4.92 3.95 -4.42
N PHE A 350 -6.20 3.74 -4.77
CA PHE A 350 -6.64 2.42 -5.24
C PHE A 350 -6.14 2.08 -6.66
N TYR A 351 -5.49 3.04 -7.32
CA TYR A 351 -5.06 3.00 -8.73
C TYR A 351 -3.57 3.32 -8.96
N SER A 352 -2.80 3.72 -7.94
CA SER A 352 -1.36 3.96 -8.06
C SER A 352 -0.55 2.81 -7.48
N ASP A 353 0.73 2.80 -7.83
CA ASP A 353 1.64 1.69 -7.61
C ASP A 353 1.61 1.23 -6.15
N TYR A 354 1.56 -0.10 -6.00
CA TYR A 354 1.47 -0.86 -4.76
C TYR A 354 2.13 -0.15 -3.56
N PRO A 355 1.54 -0.19 -2.35
CA PRO A 355 2.20 0.34 -1.16
C PRO A 355 3.63 -0.22 -1.11
N MET A 356 4.60 0.69 -0.93
CA MET A 356 6.01 0.32 -0.90
C MET A 356 6.19 -0.82 0.11
N PRO A 357 6.88 -1.90 -0.26
CA PRO A 357 7.17 -2.97 0.68
C PRO A 357 7.91 -2.40 1.90
N LEU A 358 7.71 -3.03 3.06
CA LEU A 358 8.47 -2.68 4.27
C LEU A 358 9.96 -2.72 3.95
N SER A 359 10.71 -1.72 4.45
CA SER A 359 12.16 -1.74 4.35
C SER A 359 12.74 -2.87 5.20
N ASP A 360 13.95 -3.35 4.88
CA ASP A 360 14.62 -4.37 5.68
C ASP A 360 14.80 -3.93 7.15
N GLU A 361 14.96 -2.64 7.41
CA GLU A 361 15.01 -2.06 8.76
C GLU A 361 13.67 -2.17 9.50
N ASP A 362 12.57 -1.84 8.82
CA ASP A 362 11.22 -2.01 9.36
C ASP A 362 10.94 -3.48 9.66
N MET A 363 11.40 -4.37 8.79
CA MET A 363 11.21 -5.81 8.96
C MET A 363 12.04 -6.37 10.12
N LYS A 364 13.28 -5.90 10.30
CA LYS A 364 14.11 -6.23 11.46
C LYS A 364 13.50 -5.71 12.76
N SER A 365 13.06 -4.44 12.79
CA SER A 365 12.48 -3.82 13.99
C SER A 365 11.16 -4.48 14.41
N GLN A 366 10.34 -4.89 13.45
CA GLN A 366 9.12 -5.68 13.70
C GLN A 366 9.41 -7.17 13.95
N GLY A 367 10.66 -7.61 13.80
CA GLY A 367 11.07 -9.00 13.93
C GLY A 367 10.43 -9.94 12.91
N VAL A 368 10.06 -9.46 11.73
CA VAL A 368 9.41 -10.29 10.68
C VAL A 368 10.39 -10.82 9.62
N MET A 369 11.69 -10.57 9.81
CA MET A 369 12.77 -11.20 9.04
C MET A 369 12.78 -12.71 9.27
N ALA A 370 12.78 -13.47 8.18
CA ALA A 370 12.76 -14.91 8.23
C ALA A 370 14.10 -15.50 8.70
N SER A 371 14.01 -16.64 9.41
CA SER A 371 15.14 -17.50 9.73
C SER A 371 14.83 -18.89 9.20
N GLU A 372 15.81 -19.55 8.60
CA GLU A 372 15.65 -20.88 7.99
C GLU A 372 15.20 -21.93 9.02
N LYS A 373 15.45 -21.71 10.30
CA LYS A 373 15.02 -22.60 11.40
C LYS A 373 13.51 -22.58 11.65
N ASP A 374 12.87 -21.46 11.36
CA ASP A 374 11.45 -21.22 11.67
C ASP A 374 10.55 -21.40 10.44
N LEU A 375 11.16 -21.67 9.28
CA LEU A 375 10.47 -21.80 7.99
C LEU A 375 10.08 -23.25 7.68
N TYR A 376 8.79 -23.42 7.38
CA TYR A 376 8.21 -24.69 6.95
C TYR A 376 7.45 -24.46 5.65
N TYR A 377 8.02 -24.88 4.53
CA TYR A 377 7.38 -24.79 3.22
C TYR A 377 7.71 -26.00 2.36
N ILE A 378 6.87 -26.24 1.36
CA ILE A 378 6.94 -27.42 0.48
C ILE A 378 7.30 -27.07 -0.97
N ASN A 379 7.21 -25.78 -1.29
CA ASN A 379 7.49 -25.20 -2.59
C ASN A 379 8.50 -24.08 -2.38
N SER A 380 9.48 -23.91 -3.27
CA SER A 380 10.46 -22.82 -3.17
C SER A 380 9.76 -21.46 -3.07
N LEU A 381 10.16 -20.68 -2.07
CA LEU A 381 9.72 -19.33 -1.83
C LEU A 381 10.88 -18.36 -2.11
N ASN A 382 10.55 -17.08 -2.33
CA ASN A 382 11.56 -16.02 -2.30
C ASN A 382 11.56 -15.33 -0.93
N SER A 383 12.57 -14.50 -0.66
CA SER A 383 12.73 -13.81 0.61
C SER A 383 11.46 -13.07 1.09
N ALA A 384 10.77 -12.34 0.21
CA ALA A 384 9.54 -11.64 0.58
C ALA A 384 8.42 -12.60 1.01
N GLN A 385 8.31 -13.75 0.37
CA GLN A 385 7.35 -14.79 0.69
C GLN A 385 7.71 -15.54 1.99
N GLU A 386 8.99 -15.76 2.27
CA GLU A 386 9.47 -16.32 3.54
C GLU A 386 9.19 -15.40 4.73
N ASN A 387 9.38 -14.10 4.52
CA ASN A 387 9.04 -13.09 5.51
C ASN A 387 7.53 -13.06 5.82
N ILE A 388 6.66 -13.33 4.83
CA ILE A 388 5.21 -13.50 5.06
C ILE A 388 4.92 -14.69 5.99
N LEU A 389 5.61 -15.82 5.78
CA LEU A 389 5.48 -17.01 6.65
C LEU A 389 5.93 -16.71 8.09
N THR A 390 6.96 -15.87 8.25
CA THR A 390 7.44 -15.45 9.57
C THR A 390 6.46 -14.47 10.22
N ALA A 391 5.93 -13.52 9.45
CA ALA A 391 4.97 -12.53 9.93
C ALA A 391 3.69 -13.16 10.49
N ILE A 392 3.14 -14.20 9.83
CA ILE A 392 1.90 -14.86 10.30
C ILE A 392 2.09 -15.62 11.62
N GLN A 393 3.33 -15.99 11.98
CA GLN A 393 3.60 -16.62 13.27
C GLN A 393 3.57 -15.61 14.42
N LYS A 394 3.79 -14.32 14.12
CA LYS A 394 3.91 -13.22 15.10
C LYS A 394 2.69 -12.29 15.14
N LYS A 395 1.86 -12.30 14.10
CA LYS A 395 0.66 -11.47 13.97
C LYS A 395 -0.58 -12.35 13.95
N ASP A 396 -1.66 -11.87 14.57
CA ASP A 396 -2.97 -12.54 14.54
C ASP A 396 -3.64 -12.44 13.17
N GLU A 397 -3.32 -11.38 12.41
CA GLU A 397 -3.94 -11.03 11.14
C GLU A 397 -2.89 -10.52 10.13
N LEU A 398 -3.04 -10.90 8.87
CA LEU A 398 -2.11 -10.50 7.80
C LEU A 398 -2.83 -10.36 6.45
N VAL A 399 -2.64 -9.22 5.79
CA VAL A 399 -3.04 -9.02 4.38
C VAL A 399 -1.83 -9.21 3.48
N VAL A 400 -1.97 -10.10 2.50
CA VAL A 400 -0.93 -10.32 1.49
C VAL A 400 -1.42 -9.80 0.15
N GLN A 401 -0.75 -8.77 -0.36
CA GLN A 401 -0.98 -8.24 -1.69
C GLN A 401 0.23 -8.50 -2.58
N GLY A 402 -0.01 -8.88 -3.84
CA GLY A 402 1.05 -9.06 -4.81
C GLY A 402 0.52 -9.03 -6.24
N PRO A 403 1.30 -8.52 -7.21
CA PRO A 403 0.93 -8.51 -8.62
C PRO A 403 0.51 -9.88 -9.17
N PRO A 404 -0.22 -9.95 -10.30
CA PRO A 404 -0.48 -11.21 -11.00
C PRO A 404 0.84 -11.93 -11.32
N GLY A 405 0.91 -13.24 -11.07
CA GLY A 405 2.11 -14.05 -11.36
C GLY A 405 3.18 -14.11 -10.25
N THR A 406 3.07 -13.34 -9.16
CA THR A 406 4.09 -13.32 -8.08
C THR A 406 4.03 -14.50 -7.09
N GLY A 407 3.43 -15.63 -7.49
CA GLY A 407 3.46 -16.84 -6.67
C GLY A 407 2.55 -16.85 -5.44
N LYS A 408 1.48 -16.03 -5.37
CA LYS A 408 0.53 -16.02 -4.23
C LYS A 408 0.03 -17.41 -3.81
N SER A 409 -0.23 -18.30 -4.77
CA SER A 409 -0.64 -19.68 -4.46
C SER A 409 0.48 -20.48 -3.77
N GLN A 410 1.75 -20.21 -4.06
CA GLN A 410 2.89 -20.81 -3.36
C GLN A 410 2.96 -20.32 -1.91
N VAL A 411 2.74 -19.02 -1.69
CA VAL A 411 2.62 -18.45 -0.33
C VAL A 411 1.52 -19.15 0.45
N ILE A 412 0.32 -19.31 -0.14
CA ILE A 412 -0.80 -20.01 0.51
C ILE A 412 -0.40 -21.44 0.89
N THR A 413 0.26 -22.19 0.00
CA THR A 413 0.74 -23.54 0.36
C THR A 413 1.80 -23.54 1.45
N GLY A 414 2.68 -22.54 1.48
CA GLY A 414 3.66 -22.35 2.55
C GLY A 414 2.99 -22.09 3.90
N LEU A 415 2.01 -21.18 3.93
CA LEU A 415 1.23 -20.87 5.12
C LEU A 415 0.46 -22.10 5.65
N ILE A 416 -0.18 -22.87 4.77
CA ILE A 416 -0.86 -24.12 5.14
C ILE A 416 0.15 -25.11 5.73
N SER A 417 1.30 -25.29 5.08
CA SER A 417 2.33 -26.24 5.51
C SER A 417 2.90 -25.86 6.88
N ALA A 418 3.21 -24.59 7.10
CA ALA A 418 3.72 -24.07 8.36
C ALA A 418 2.69 -24.20 9.51
N ALA A 419 1.43 -23.87 9.24
CA ALA A 419 0.36 -24.03 10.23
C ALA A 419 0.17 -25.51 10.63
N VAL A 420 0.18 -26.42 9.65
CA VAL A 420 0.05 -27.87 9.91
C VAL A 420 1.28 -28.42 10.64
N ALA A 421 2.49 -28.01 10.25
CA ALA A 421 3.73 -28.42 10.91
C ALA A 421 3.78 -27.99 12.40
N THR A 422 3.12 -26.87 12.72
CA THR A 422 2.98 -26.35 14.10
C THR A 422 1.74 -26.90 14.82
N GLY A 423 1.06 -27.90 14.27
CA GLY A 423 -0.07 -28.59 14.90
C GLY A 423 -1.42 -27.85 14.79
N LYS A 424 -1.53 -26.82 13.95
CA LYS A 424 -2.77 -26.07 13.73
C LYS A 424 -3.62 -26.72 12.62
N THR A 425 -4.93 -26.46 12.68
CA THR A 425 -5.87 -26.80 11.59
C THR A 425 -6.11 -25.59 10.70
N VAL A 426 -6.24 -25.81 9.39
CA VAL A 426 -6.43 -24.72 8.41
C VAL A 426 -7.71 -24.92 7.63
N LEU A 427 -8.53 -23.86 7.53
CA LEU A 427 -9.67 -23.78 6.62
C LEU A 427 -9.36 -22.73 5.54
N MET A 428 -9.26 -23.18 4.28
CA MET A 428 -9.12 -22.28 3.14
C MET A 428 -10.49 -22.09 2.48
N VAL A 429 -10.87 -20.83 2.25
CA VAL A 429 -12.11 -20.46 1.55
C VAL A 429 -11.77 -19.63 0.33
N SER A 430 -12.47 -19.87 -0.78
CA SER A 430 -12.33 -19.09 -2.02
C SER A 430 -13.65 -19.04 -2.76
N GLU A 431 -13.95 -17.89 -3.39
CA GLU A 431 -15.11 -17.73 -4.26
C GLU A 431 -15.01 -18.61 -5.53
N LYS A 432 -13.79 -18.76 -6.06
CA LYS A 432 -13.55 -19.50 -7.30
C LYS A 432 -12.96 -20.87 -7.00
N LYS A 433 -13.63 -21.92 -7.49
CA LYS A 433 -13.13 -23.30 -7.45
C LYS A 433 -11.72 -23.44 -8.01
N THR A 434 -11.41 -22.76 -9.11
CA THR A 434 -10.09 -22.81 -9.74
C THR A 434 -8.95 -22.41 -8.83
N ALA A 435 -9.17 -21.47 -7.89
CA ALA A 435 -8.13 -21.10 -6.92
C ALA A 435 -7.87 -22.21 -5.90
N LEU A 436 -8.93 -22.93 -5.48
CA LEU A 436 -8.81 -24.12 -4.62
C LEU A 436 -8.08 -25.24 -5.36
N ASP A 437 -8.44 -25.51 -6.61
CA ASP A 437 -7.82 -26.55 -7.43
C ASP A 437 -6.31 -26.29 -7.63
N VAL A 438 -5.92 -25.03 -7.83
CA VAL A 438 -4.50 -24.64 -7.95
C VAL A 438 -3.75 -24.91 -6.66
N VAL A 439 -4.28 -24.51 -5.51
CA VAL A 439 -3.61 -24.75 -4.21
C VAL A 439 -3.55 -26.24 -3.92
N TYR A 440 -4.64 -26.98 -4.13
CA TYR A 440 -4.71 -28.42 -3.94
C TYR A 440 -3.67 -29.16 -4.80
N SER A 441 -3.52 -28.77 -6.07
CA SER A 441 -2.48 -29.29 -6.98
C SER A 441 -1.07 -28.98 -6.47
N ARG A 442 -0.84 -27.76 -5.97
CA ARG A 442 0.46 -27.32 -5.43
C ARG A 442 0.83 -27.99 -4.09
N MET A 443 -0.13 -28.55 -3.36
CA MET A 443 0.14 -29.37 -2.18
C MET A 443 0.75 -30.73 -2.56
N GLY A 444 0.67 -31.16 -3.83
CA GLY A 444 1.30 -32.37 -4.32
C GLY A 444 0.90 -33.61 -3.50
N THR A 445 1.89 -34.30 -2.93
CA THR A 445 1.67 -35.50 -2.11
C THR A 445 0.97 -35.22 -0.78
N LEU A 446 0.96 -33.98 -0.30
CA LEU A 446 0.27 -33.60 0.94
C LEU A 446 -1.23 -33.38 0.75
N SER A 447 -1.70 -33.26 -0.49
CA SER A 447 -3.13 -33.15 -0.81
C SER A 447 -3.97 -34.30 -0.23
N LYS A 448 -3.36 -35.48 -0.02
CA LYS A 448 -3.99 -36.63 0.66
C LYS A 448 -4.43 -36.36 2.11
N PHE A 449 -3.90 -35.30 2.74
CA PHE A 449 -4.30 -34.83 4.08
C PHE A 449 -5.29 -33.67 4.02
N CYS A 450 -5.68 -33.21 2.83
CA CYS A 450 -6.57 -32.08 2.62
C CYS A 450 -7.93 -32.56 2.15
N MET A 451 -9.02 -32.08 2.78
CA MET A 451 -10.38 -32.36 2.32
C MET A 451 -10.85 -31.21 1.44
N GLN A 452 -11.01 -31.47 0.15
CA GLN A 452 -11.58 -30.49 -0.77
C GLN A 452 -13.09 -30.67 -0.84
N ILE A 453 -13.82 -29.62 -0.47
CA ILE A 453 -15.28 -29.57 -0.53
C ILE A 453 -15.67 -28.46 -1.50
N ASP A 454 -16.09 -28.83 -2.70
CA ASP A 454 -16.47 -27.91 -3.78
C ASP A 454 -17.88 -28.17 -4.34
N ASP A 455 -18.33 -29.43 -4.35
CA ASP A 455 -19.71 -29.83 -4.66
C ASP A 455 -20.27 -30.72 -3.54
N THR A 456 -21.20 -30.17 -2.75
CA THR A 456 -21.87 -30.90 -1.66
C THR A 456 -22.76 -32.06 -2.15
N ALA A 457 -23.07 -32.12 -3.45
CA ALA A 457 -23.79 -33.23 -4.05
C ALA A 457 -22.89 -34.43 -4.37
N ASP A 458 -21.57 -34.23 -4.54
CA ASP A 458 -20.62 -35.29 -4.89
C ASP A 458 -20.15 -36.05 -3.64
N LYS A 459 -21.06 -36.86 -3.11
CA LYS A 459 -20.79 -37.73 -1.95
C LYS A 459 -19.69 -38.76 -2.25
N ASP A 460 -19.58 -39.23 -3.48
CA ASP A 460 -18.61 -40.27 -3.85
C ASP A 460 -17.19 -39.74 -3.76
N SER A 461 -16.92 -38.53 -4.28
CA SER A 461 -15.62 -37.86 -4.13
C SER A 461 -15.28 -37.63 -2.66
N PHE A 462 -16.24 -37.13 -1.88
CA PHE A 462 -16.07 -36.90 -0.44
C PHE A 462 -15.66 -38.17 0.31
N TYR A 463 -16.40 -39.28 0.15
CA TYR A 463 -16.10 -40.52 0.85
C TYR A 463 -14.79 -41.17 0.38
N LYS A 464 -14.41 -41.01 -0.89
CA LYS A 464 -13.10 -41.48 -1.40
C LYS A 464 -11.93 -40.72 -0.77
N GLN A 465 -12.04 -39.39 -0.67
CA GLN A 465 -11.03 -38.57 0.01
C GLN A 465 -10.91 -38.96 1.48
N LEU A 466 -12.04 -39.11 2.18
CA LEU A 466 -12.07 -39.53 3.59
C LEU A 466 -11.44 -40.92 3.79
N SER A 467 -11.78 -41.89 2.94
CA SER A 467 -11.18 -43.23 2.98
C SER A 467 -9.66 -43.18 2.78
N THR A 468 -9.20 -42.36 1.84
CA THR A 468 -7.77 -42.15 1.60
C THR A 468 -7.08 -41.61 2.85
N MET A 469 -7.62 -40.56 3.48
CA MET A 469 -7.07 -39.97 4.70
C MET A 469 -6.95 -40.97 5.85
N LEU A 470 -7.99 -41.78 6.05
CA LEU A 470 -8.02 -42.81 7.11
C LEU A 470 -7.03 -43.96 6.87
N SER A 471 -6.58 -44.15 5.62
CA SER A 471 -5.65 -45.22 5.24
C SER A 471 -4.17 -44.84 5.35
N ILE A 472 -3.85 -43.57 5.64
CA ILE A 472 -2.46 -43.09 5.66
C ILE A 472 -1.74 -43.64 6.90
N GLN A 473 -0.63 -44.34 6.68
CA GLN A 473 0.26 -44.74 7.76
C GLN A 473 1.16 -43.57 8.19
N PRO A 474 1.41 -43.40 9.50
CA PRO A 474 2.34 -42.40 10.00
C PRO A 474 3.76 -42.72 9.51
N VAL A 475 4.40 -41.74 8.90
CA VAL A 475 5.81 -41.84 8.51
C VAL A 475 6.64 -41.39 9.71
N ALA A 476 7.34 -42.33 10.34
CA ALA A 476 8.25 -42.05 11.44
C ALA A 476 9.68 -41.97 10.88
N ASN A 477 10.15 -40.76 10.60
CA ASN A 477 11.58 -40.42 10.51
C ASN A 477 11.69 -38.89 10.48
N SER A 478 12.17 -38.30 11.58
CA SER A 478 12.63 -36.91 11.57
C SER A 478 14.16 -36.92 11.56
N VAL A 479 14.74 -36.23 10.58
CA VAL A 479 16.16 -35.87 10.60
C VAL A 479 16.21 -34.44 11.14
N SER A 480 17.05 -34.18 12.14
CA SER A 480 17.28 -32.80 12.60
C SER A 480 18.02 -32.03 11.49
N LEU A 481 17.47 -30.88 11.12
CA LEU A 481 18.04 -29.97 10.12
C LEU A 481 18.69 -28.74 10.77
N ASP A 482 18.73 -28.67 12.11
CA ASP A 482 19.12 -27.48 12.86
C ASP A 482 20.52 -26.95 12.49
N ALA A 483 21.45 -27.87 12.23
CA ALA A 483 22.82 -27.53 11.85
C ALA A 483 22.88 -26.89 10.44
N ILE A 484 22.08 -27.40 9.50
CA ILE A 484 22.00 -26.90 8.13
C ILE A 484 21.31 -25.54 8.11
N SER A 485 20.17 -25.41 8.79
CA SER A 485 19.46 -24.12 8.92
C SER A 485 20.36 -23.05 9.55
N ALA A 486 21.13 -23.40 10.59
CA ALA A 486 22.08 -22.47 11.20
C ALA A 486 23.25 -22.07 10.27
N GLU A 487 23.63 -22.92 9.31
CA GLU A 487 24.64 -22.58 8.31
C GLU A 487 24.09 -21.60 7.27
N ILE A 488 22.87 -21.86 6.77
CA ILE A 488 22.16 -20.99 5.84
C ILE A 488 21.96 -19.59 6.44
N ASP A 489 21.46 -19.51 7.69
CA ASP A 489 21.27 -18.23 8.38
C ASP A 489 22.58 -17.43 8.50
N ARG A 490 23.71 -18.12 8.77
CA ARG A 490 25.04 -17.47 8.83
C ARG A 490 25.46 -16.91 7.47
N ASP A 491 25.24 -17.66 6.40
CA ASP A 491 25.65 -17.24 5.06
C ASP A 491 24.76 -16.12 4.53
N ILE A 492 23.45 -16.17 4.79
CA ILE A 492 22.54 -15.05 4.54
C ILE A 492 23.04 -13.80 5.29
N GLY A 493 23.36 -13.94 6.59
CA GLY A 493 23.89 -12.81 7.38
C GLY A 493 25.18 -12.19 6.79
N LYS A 494 26.11 -13.01 6.28
CA LYS A 494 27.30 -12.50 5.58
C LYS A 494 26.95 -11.76 4.30
N LEU A 495 26.03 -12.31 3.49
CA LEU A 495 25.61 -11.69 2.24
C LEU A 495 24.87 -10.37 2.48
N THR A 496 24.00 -10.32 3.50
CA THR A 496 23.32 -9.09 3.92
C THR A 496 24.31 -8.04 4.39
N HIS A 497 25.35 -8.43 5.14
CA HIS A 497 26.41 -7.50 5.55
C HIS A 497 27.21 -6.99 4.33
N ILE A 498 27.53 -7.84 3.37
CA ILE A 498 28.21 -7.38 2.14
C ILE A 498 27.31 -6.41 1.37
N ALA A 499 26.02 -6.69 1.29
CA ALA A 499 25.06 -5.81 0.63
C ALA A 499 24.96 -4.44 1.33
N SER A 500 24.89 -4.39 2.67
CA SER A 500 24.83 -3.13 3.41
C SER A 500 26.06 -2.26 3.17
N GLU A 501 27.27 -2.86 3.15
CA GLU A 501 28.50 -2.11 2.84
C GLU A 501 28.54 -1.53 1.42
N VAL A 502 27.76 -2.08 0.49
CA VAL A 502 27.74 -1.65 -0.92
C VAL A 502 26.62 -0.65 -1.20
N TYR A 503 25.44 -0.88 -0.64
CA TYR A 503 24.20 -0.18 -0.99
C TYR A 503 23.75 0.86 0.04
N ASP A 504 24.18 0.75 1.30
CA ASP A 504 23.83 1.72 2.34
C ASP A 504 24.82 2.89 2.35
N GLU A 505 24.41 4.02 2.95
CA GLU A 505 25.28 5.18 3.13
C GLU A 505 26.37 4.87 4.16
N GLY A 506 27.63 4.82 3.71
CA GLY A 506 28.79 4.69 4.60
C GLY A 506 29.23 6.02 5.21
N ASP A 507 30.36 6.03 5.90
CA ASP A 507 30.94 7.21 6.57
C ASP A 507 31.18 8.41 5.63
N PHE A 508 31.29 8.17 4.32
CA PHE A 508 31.45 9.21 3.30
C PHE A 508 30.12 9.88 2.89
N GLY A 509 28.97 9.40 3.38
CA GLY A 509 27.65 10.00 3.16
C GLY A 509 26.99 9.67 1.81
N VAL A 510 27.44 8.61 1.13
CA VAL A 510 26.86 8.13 -0.13
C VAL A 510 27.14 6.63 -0.30
N PRO A 511 26.25 5.84 -0.93
CA PRO A 511 26.49 4.41 -1.14
C PRO A 511 27.70 4.13 -2.04
N ALA A 512 28.47 3.11 -1.71
CA ALA A 512 29.64 2.70 -2.49
C ALA A 512 29.28 2.34 -3.94
N CYS A 513 28.11 1.75 -4.17
CA CYS A 513 27.63 1.46 -5.52
C CYS A 513 27.39 2.74 -6.36
N SER A 514 26.94 3.82 -5.72
CA SER A 514 26.71 5.11 -6.36
C SER A 514 28.04 5.74 -6.77
N LEU A 515 29.05 5.65 -5.89
CA LEU A 515 30.42 6.07 -6.22
C LEU A 515 30.99 5.26 -7.37
N TYR A 516 30.85 3.93 -7.35
CA TYR A 516 31.33 3.06 -8.43
C TYR A 516 30.65 3.37 -9.77
N ALA A 517 29.37 3.73 -9.77
CA ALA A 517 28.67 4.15 -10.98
C ALA A 517 29.16 5.50 -11.52
N MET A 518 29.67 6.37 -10.65
CA MET A 518 30.35 7.62 -11.01
C MET A 518 31.80 7.37 -11.44
N ASP A 519 32.42 6.28 -10.96
CA ASP A 519 33.83 5.97 -11.18
C ASP A 519 34.07 5.23 -12.49
N ARG A 520 34.45 6.01 -13.49
CA ARG A 520 35.13 5.53 -14.70
C ARG A 520 36.26 6.46 -15.08
N TRP A 521 36.94 7.03 -14.10
CA TRP A 521 37.71 8.22 -14.43
C TRP A 521 39.15 7.96 -14.88
N LEU A 522 39.91 7.07 -14.21
CA LEU A 522 41.31 6.83 -14.55
C LEU A 522 41.73 5.36 -14.50
N ASP A 523 42.35 4.87 -15.57
CA ASP A 523 43.10 3.61 -15.62
C ASP A 523 44.54 3.87 -15.12
N LEU A 524 44.83 3.48 -13.88
CA LEU A 524 46.17 3.68 -13.29
C LEU A 524 47.26 2.79 -13.91
N SER A 525 46.90 1.83 -14.76
CA SER A 525 47.87 1.07 -15.57
C SER A 525 48.32 1.84 -16.80
N ASP A 526 47.56 2.86 -17.24
CA ASP A 526 47.97 3.79 -18.27
C ASP A 526 48.90 4.87 -17.70
N LYS A 527 50.07 5.02 -18.31
CA LYS A 527 51.12 5.93 -17.82
C LYS A 527 50.69 7.40 -17.83
N VAL A 528 49.91 7.82 -18.81
CA VAL A 528 49.44 9.21 -18.93
C VAL A 528 48.39 9.50 -17.87
N GLN A 529 47.45 8.58 -17.66
CA GLN A 529 46.42 8.70 -16.64
C GLN A 529 46.99 8.63 -15.22
N TYR A 530 48.02 7.81 -14.99
CA TYR A 530 48.77 7.80 -13.74
C TYR A 530 49.50 9.13 -13.47
N GLU A 531 50.10 9.74 -14.49
CA GLU A 531 50.71 11.08 -14.35
C GLU A 531 49.65 12.15 -14.03
N THR A 532 48.45 12.05 -14.63
CA THR A 532 47.30 12.91 -14.31
C THR A 532 46.85 12.74 -12.85
N TYR A 533 46.68 11.49 -12.39
CA TYR A 533 46.37 11.19 -10.98
C TYR A 533 47.41 11.79 -10.03
N LYS A 534 48.70 11.62 -10.35
CA LYS A 534 49.78 12.17 -9.52
C LYS A 534 49.71 13.69 -9.43
N ARG A 535 49.42 14.39 -10.53
CA ARG A 535 49.24 15.85 -10.53
C ARG A 535 48.09 16.28 -9.63
N TYR A 536 46.95 15.60 -9.68
CA TYR A 536 45.83 15.91 -8.80
C TYR A 536 46.19 15.65 -7.33
N LYS A 537 46.81 14.51 -7.04
CA LYS A 537 47.28 14.18 -5.69
C LYS A 537 48.29 15.19 -5.13
N ASP A 538 49.15 15.75 -5.97
CA ASP A 538 50.18 16.71 -5.54
C ASP A 538 49.62 18.13 -5.36
N ASN A 539 48.44 18.46 -5.92
CA ASN A 539 47.86 19.81 -5.91
C ASN A 539 46.50 19.93 -5.21
N VAL A 540 45.86 18.82 -4.84
CA VAL A 540 44.61 18.81 -4.06
C VAL A 540 44.93 18.53 -2.60
N ALA A 541 44.43 19.38 -1.70
CA ALA A 541 44.69 19.25 -0.26
C ALA A 541 44.18 17.91 0.30
N ALA A 542 45.01 17.26 1.14
CA ALA A 542 44.68 15.95 1.74
C ALA A 542 43.52 15.98 2.76
N SER A 543 43.13 17.17 3.22
CA SER A 543 41.92 17.41 4.01
C SER A 543 40.65 17.22 3.18
N LEU A 544 40.67 17.62 1.91
CA LEU A 544 39.52 17.53 1.00
C LEU A 544 39.17 16.06 0.68
N THR A 545 40.18 15.19 0.56
CA THR A 545 39.99 13.75 0.31
C THR A 545 39.45 12.96 1.51
N ARG A 546 39.28 13.61 2.67
CA ARG A 546 38.71 13.00 3.89
C ARG A 546 37.36 13.60 4.28
N THR A 547 36.83 14.48 3.44
CA THR A 547 35.57 15.18 3.67
C THR A 547 34.41 14.36 3.10
N ASP A 548 33.23 14.42 3.69
CA ASP A 548 32.05 13.69 3.18
C ASP A 548 31.61 14.21 1.80
N PHE A 549 30.92 13.35 1.04
CA PHE A 549 30.48 13.63 -0.32
C PHE A 549 29.57 14.87 -0.42
N SER A 550 28.70 15.09 0.57
CA SER A 550 27.76 16.21 0.55
C SER A 550 28.49 17.55 0.65
N THR A 551 29.48 17.64 1.53
CA THR A 551 30.32 18.81 1.69
C THR A 551 31.19 19.05 0.45
N VAL A 552 31.75 18.00 -0.14
CA VAL A 552 32.54 18.12 -1.39
C VAL A 552 31.69 18.63 -2.56
N LYS A 553 30.45 18.14 -2.66
CA LYS A 553 29.47 18.60 -3.65
C LYS A 553 29.08 20.06 -3.43
N ASP A 554 28.88 20.48 -2.19
CA ASP A 554 28.56 21.87 -1.84
C ASP A 554 29.73 22.80 -2.17
N LEU A 555 30.98 22.38 -1.91
CA LEU A 555 32.18 23.09 -2.33
C LEU A 555 32.23 23.24 -3.86
N HIS A 556 32.05 22.15 -4.60
CA HIS A 556 32.02 22.18 -6.07
C HIS A 556 30.98 23.18 -6.61
N MET A 557 29.78 23.17 -6.06
CA MET A 557 28.71 24.12 -6.42
C MET A 557 29.07 25.58 -6.06
N LYS A 558 29.62 25.81 -4.85
CA LYS A 558 30.00 27.15 -4.38
C LYS A 558 31.09 27.77 -5.25
N PHE A 559 32.08 26.98 -5.64
CA PHE A 559 33.22 27.41 -6.46
C PHE A 559 32.96 27.39 -7.97
N ALA A 560 31.77 26.97 -8.41
CA ALA A 560 31.29 27.20 -9.76
C ALA A 560 31.03 28.70 -10.05
N ASN A 561 30.95 29.55 -9.02
CA ASN A 561 30.79 31.01 -9.17
C ASN A 561 32.12 31.67 -9.58
N PRO A 562 32.25 32.22 -10.81
CA PRO A 562 33.50 32.84 -11.27
C PRO A 562 33.92 34.05 -10.44
N SER A 563 32.96 34.76 -9.84
CA SER A 563 33.24 35.95 -9.02
C SER A 563 33.98 35.57 -7.73
N LEU A 564 33.66 34.41 -7.15
CA LEU A 564 34.30 33.94 -5.92
C LEU A 564 35.73 33.47 -6.19
N ILE A 565 35.94 32.68 -7.25
CA ILE A 565 37.27 32.23 -7.68
C ILE A 565 38.16 33.43 -8.04
N ASN A 566 37.64 34.39 -8.81
CA ASN A 566 38.39 35.60 -9.16
C ASN A 566 38.74 36.43 -7.93
N ASN A 567 37.84 36.50 -6.93
CA ASN A 567 38.11 37.22 -5.69
C ASN A 567 39.30 36.62 -4.93
N ILE A 568 39.35 35.29 -4.85
CA ILE A 568 40.46 34.56 -4.21
C ILE A 568 41.74 34.71 -5.02
N ARG A 569 41.67 34.58 -6.35
CA ARG A 569 42.82 34.79 -7.24
C ARG A 569 43.41 36.19 -7.09
N ASP A 570 42.57 37.23 -7.12
CA ASP A 570 43.01 38.61 -6.95
C ASP A 570 43.69 38.78 -5.58
N TYR A 571 43.09 38.21 -4.54
CA TYR A 571 43.64 38.25 -3.19
C TYR A 571 45.01 37.57 -3.09
N GLU A 572 45.15 36.37 -3.66
CA GLU A 572 46.42 35.62 -3.63
C GLU A 572 47.48 36.24 -4.54
N ASN A 573 47.12 36.74 -5.72
CA ASN A 573 48.05 37.46 -6.59
C ASN A 573 48.62 38.71 -5.92
N VAL A 574 47.79 39.43 -5.16
CA VAL A 574 48.24 40.61 -4.41
C VAL A 574 49.18 40.19 -3.27
N LEU A 575 48.89 39.10 -2.57
CA LEU A 575 49.80 38.56 -1.54
C LEU A 575 51.10 37.98 -2.11
N ASP A 576 51.07 37.36 -3.29
CA ASP A 576 52.26 36.83 -3.95
C ASP A 576 53.21 37.96 -4.39
N LYS A 577 52.66 39.07 -4.89
CA LYS A 577 53.42 40.28 -5.23
C LYS A 577 53.89 41.04 -3.99
N SER A 578 53.02 41.13 -2.99
CA SER A 578 53.15 42.01 -1.84
C SER A 578 52.80 41.26 -0.54
N PRO A 579 53.65 40.33 -0.07
CA PRO A 579 53.35 39.48 1.09
C PRO A 579 53.05 40.26 2.36
N TRP A 580 53.54 41.50 2.42
CA TRP A 580 53.46 42.38 3.58
C TRP A 580 52.04 42.91 3.83
N MET A 581 51.16 42.89 2.82
CA MET A 581 49.75 43.27 2.98
C MET A 581 48.99 42.41 3.98
N ALA A 582 49.38 41.13 4.13
CA ALA A 582 48.80 40.24 5.13
C ALA A 582 48.93 40.79 6.57
N PHE A 583 49.92 41.65 6.81
CA PHE A 583 50.27 42.21 8.12
C PHE A 583 49.92 43.70 8.25
N MET A 584 49.44 44.34 7.19
CA MET A 584 49.01 45.74 7.23
C MET A 584 47.71 45.90 8.03
N LYS A 585 47.49 47.11 8.57
CA LYS A 585 46.17 47.51 9.09
C LYS A 585 45.15 47.45 7.95
N SER A 586 43.92 47.06 8.24
CA SER A 586 42.87 46.84 7.23
C SER A 586 41.93 48.04 7.04
N ASP A 587 42.17 49.13 7.76
CA ASP A 587 41.32 50.32 7.86
C ASP A 587 42.05 51.62 7.47
N LEU A 588 43.22 51.54 6.83
CA LEU A 588 43.96 52.70 6.35
C LEU A 588 43.15 53.49 5.30
N SER A 589 43.02 54.79 5.52
CA SER A 589 42.40 55.72 4.58
C SER A 589 43.32 56.08 3.41
N SER A 590 42.75 56.58 2.31
CA SER A 590 43.53 57.08 1.16
C SER A 590 44.54 58.18 1.53
N TYR A 591 44.22 58.97 2.57
CA TYR A 591 45.13 59.94 3.16
C TYR A 591 46.31 59.26 3.86
N GLU A 592 46.05 58.27 4.71
CA GLU A 592 47.09 57.53 5.45
C GLU A 592 47.97 56.70 4.51
N LEU A 593 47.42 56.17 3.41
CA LEU A 593 48.18 55.48 2.35
C LEU A 593 49.10 56.45 1.58
N SER A 594 48.61 57.66 1.28
CA SER A 594 49.43 58.70 0.67
C SER A 594 50.54 59.18 1.61
N GLU A 595 50.23 59.28 2.90
CA GLU A 595 51.19 59.61 3.95
C GLU A 595 52.24 58.49 4.11
N MET A 596 51.81 57.23 4.06
CA MET A 596 52.71 56.06 4.08
C MET A 596 53.70 56.12 2.92
N LYS A 597 53.23 56.42 1.71
CA LYS A 597 54.07 56.59 0.52
C LYS A 597 55.13 57.67 0.72
N ALA A 598 54.74 58.82 1.27
CA ALA A 598 55.67 59.92 1.57
C ALA A 598 56.67 59.58 2.69
N ASP A 599 56.24 58.87 3.73
CA ASP A 599 57.10 58.41 4.82
C ASP A 599 58.10 57.34 4.32
N LEU A 600 57.69 56.45 3.41
CA LEU A 600 58.56 55.46 2.75
C LEU A 600 59.57 56.11 1.80
N GLU A 601 59.17 57.11 1.00
CA GLU A 601 60.08 57.87 0.12
C GLU A 601 61.13 58.64 0.94
N ARG A 602 60.73 59.20 2.09
CA ARG A 602 61.65 59.84 3.02
C ARG A 602 62.64 58.81 3.58
N LEU A 603 62.15 57.64 4.00
CA LEU A 603 62.99 56.58 4.53
C LEU A 603 63.98 56.06 3.46
N ASP A 604 63.56 55.88 2.21
CA ASP A 604 64.46 55.51 1.09
C ASP A 604 65.56 56.56 0.87
N ALA A 605 65.21 57.84 0.88
CA ALA A 605 66.19 58.93 0.76
C ALA A 605 67.21 58.90 1.91
N GLU A 606 66.75 58.64 3.14
CA GLU A 606 67.62 58.51 4.31
C GLU A 606 68.51 57.25 4.25
N VAL A 607 67.99 56.13 3.75
CA VAL A 607 68.75 54.89 3.53
C VAL A 607 69.81 55.08 2.44
N ARG A 608 69.49 55.76 1.34
CA ARG A 608 70.45 56.07 0.26
C ARG A 608 71.54 57.04 0.73
N ASP A 609 71.16 58.09 1.46
CA ASP A 609 72.10 59.04 2.06
C ASP A 609 73.02 58.34 3.07
N LEU A 610 72.48 57.47 3.93
CA LEU A 610 73.25 56.60 4.83
C LEU A 610 74.26 55.74 4.05
N ASN A 611 73.83 55.10 2.97
CA ASN A 611 74.68 54.26 2.14
C ASN A 611 75.78 55.06 1.41
N SER A 612 75.56 56.34 1.12
CA SER A 612 76.56 57.24 0.49
C SER A 612 77.61 57.82 1.45
N LYS A 613 77.35 57.82 2.77
CA LYS A 613 78.20 58.44 3.81
C LYS A 613 79.38 57.56 4.25
N GLY A 614 80.43 58.16 4.83
CA GLY A 614 81.58 57.44 5.40
C GLY A 614 81.30 56.74 6.76
N PHE A 615 82.16 55.78 7.15
CA PHE A 615 81.94 54.83 8.27
C PHE A 615 81.46 55.46 9.59
N ILE A 616 82.08 56.56 10.04
CA ILE A 616 81.74 57.23 11.30
C ILE A 616 80.37 57.91 11.22
N SER A 617 80.06 58.53 10.07
CA SER A 617 78.77 59.19 9.82
C SER A 617 77.62 58.17 9.76
N ARG A 618 77.84 57.01 9.14
CA ARG A 618 76.87 55.89 9.10
C ARG A 618 76.47 55.39 10.47
N LEU A 619 77.40 55.27 11.42
CA LEU A 619 77.12 54.76 12.77
C LEU A 619 76.12 55.63 13.54
N PHE A 620 76.19 56.96 13.42
CA PHE A 620 75.26 57.87 14.09
C PHE A 620 73.90 57.99 13.37
N SER A 621 73.87 57.87 12.04
CA SER A 621 72.62 57.97 11.28
C SER A 621 71.87 56.63 11.14
N LYS A 622 72.52 55.49 11.38
CA LYS A 622 71.89 54.15 11.38
C LYS A 622 70.85 53.98 12.50
N GLY A 623 71.09 54.59 13.66
CA GLY A 623 70.12 54.59 14.77
C GLY A 623 68.85 55.38 14.45
N LYS A 624 68.98 56.46 13.68
CA LYS A 624 67.84 57.27 13.20
C LYS A 624 66.99 56.51 12.20
N VAL A 625 67.60 55.96 11.14
CA VAL A 625 66.91 55.15 10.11
C VAL A 625 66.18 53.95 10.71
N THR A 626 66.77 53.29 11.71
CA THR A 626 66.13 52.15 12.39
C THR A 626 64.92 52.56 13.22
N ARG A 627 64.99 53.74 13.87
CA ARG A 627 63.87 54.30 14.61
C ARG A 627 62.73 54.71 13.68
N ASP A 628 63.05 55.42 12.60
CA ASP A 628 62.05 55.91 11.64
C ASP A 628 61.34 54.73 10.92
N ALA A 629 62.06 53.64 10.62
CA ALA A 629 61.45 52.40 10.12
C ALA A 629 60.55 51.70 11.15
N THR A 630 60.92 51.74 12.45
CA THR A 630 60.11 51.18 13.54
C THR A 630 58.84 52.00 13.76
N ASP A 631 58.93 53.33 13.68
CA ASP A 631 57.79 54.24 13.80
C ASP A 631 56.81 54.04 12.63
N LEU A 632 57.32 53.83 11.41
CA LEU A 632 56.52 53.47 10.23
C LEU A 632 55.81 52.12 10.40
N ALA A 633 56.53 51.09 10.87
CA ALA A 633 55.95 49.78 11.13
C ALA A 633 54.79 49.84 12.15
N ASN A 634 54.96 50.58 13.25
CA ASN A 634 53.90 50.82 14.24
C ASN A 634 52.68 51.55 13.67
N LYS A 635 52.91 52.45 12.72
CA LYS A 635 51.86 53.28 12.13
C LYS A 635 50.98 52.50 11.17
N TYR A 636 51.55 51.62 10.34
CA TYR A 636 50.82 50.99 9.22
C TYR A 636 50.61 49.47 9.33
N PHE A 637 51.28 48.78 10.26
CA PHE A 637 51.19 47.32 10.42
C PHE A 637 50.55 46.93 11.76
N THR A 638 49.94 45.74 11.80
CA THR A 638 49.25 45.21 13.00
C THR A 638 50.12 44.22 13.79
N ASN A 639 50.82 43.33 13.09
CA ASN A 639 51.73 42.34 13.67
C ASN A 639 53.04 42.34 12.86
N PHE A 640 54.10 42.96 13.38
CA PHE A 640 55.41 43.02 12.72
C PHE A 640 56.53 42.53 13.63
N SER A 641 57.58 41.97 13.03
CA SER A 641 58.74 41.42 13.73
C SER A 641 59.99 42.29 13.49
N ASN A 642 61.09 42.03 14.21
CA ASN A 642 62.38 42.65 13.90
C ASN A 642 62.81 42.39 12.45
N THR A 643 62.42 41.25 11.87
CA THR A 643 62.64 40.92 10.46
C THR A 643 61.88 41.89 9.54
N THR A 644 60.63 42.23 9.88
CA THR A 644 59.82 43.19 9.15
C THR A 644 60.44 44.60 9.16
N ILE A 645 61.00 45.02 10.30
CA ILE A 645 61.71 46.31 10.40
C ILE A 645 62.97 46.32 9.52
N GLU A 646 63.74 45.22 9.51
CA GLU A 646 64.91 45.10 8.64
C GLU A 646 64.54 45.04 7.15
N GLU A 647 63.45 44.38 6.78
CA GLU A 647 62.92 44.37 5.40
C GLU A 647 62.49 45.77 4.94
N ILE A 648 61.73 46.51 5.77
CA ILE A 648 61.33 47.90 5.51
C ILE A 648 62.57 48.79 5.29
N LYS A 649 63.66 48.56 6.03
CA LYS A 649 64.91 49.33 5.91
C LYS A 649 65.72 48.96 4.67
N ASN A 650 65.71 47.69 4.27
CA ASN A 650 66.56 47.19 3.20
C ASN A 650 65.97 47.51 1.81
N ASP A 651 64.64 47.52 1.70
CA ASP A 651 63.95 47.86 0.45
C ASP A 651 62.63 48.63 0.71
N PRO A 652 62.70 49.90 1.16
CA PRO A 652 61.52 50.74 1.37
C PRO A 652 60.74 50.99 0.07
N VAL A 653 61.40 50.89 -1.09
CA VAL A 653 60.81 51.14 -2.41
C VAL A 653 59.82 50.03 -2.78
N SER A 654 60.13 48.78 -2.46
CA SER A 654 59.19 47.67 -2.66
C SER A 654 57.84 47.89 -1.96
N LEU A 655 57.81 48.55 -0.79
CA LEU A 655 56.57 48.94 -0.09
C LEU A 655 55.76 49.99 -0.82
N ILE A 656 56.43 50.91 -1.51
CA ILE A 656 55.75 52.00 -2.22
C ILE A 656 54.87 51.41 -3.33
N ASP A 657 55.40 50.42 -4.05
CA ASP A 657 54.66 49.71 -5.10
C ASP A 657 53.49 48.90 -4.53
N THR A 658 53.57 48.46 -3.26
CA THR A 658 52.48 47.74 -2.60
C THR A 658 51.28 48.63 -2.25
N VAL A 659 51.48 49.93 -2.03
CA VAL A 659 50.38 50.84 -1.63
C VAL A 659 49.30 50.93 -2.70
N ASP A 660 49.68 50.83 -3.98
CA ASP A 660 48.77 50.99 -5.11
C ASP A 660 47.77 49.80 -5.25
N ASP A 661 48.12 48.61 -4.71
CA ASP A 661 47.26 47.41 -4.72
C ASP A 661 46.42 47.25 -3.42
N TYR A 662 46.55 48.17 -2.45
CA TYR A 662 45.92 48.06 -1.12
C TYR A 662 44.38 48.09 -1.15
N ASP A 663 43.79 48.93 -2.02
CA ASP A 663 42.33 49.02 -2.18
C ASP A 663 41.75 47.70 -2.70
N VAL A 664 42.46 47.06 -3.63
CA VAL A 664 42.11 45.73 -4.17
C VAL A 664 42.22 44.69 -3.06
N PHE A 665 43.32 44.70 -2.30
CA PHE A 665 43.50 43.80 -1.16
C PHE A 665 42.37 43.91 -0.13
N CYS A 666 42.02 45.13 0.30
CA CYS A 666 40.96 45.35 1.29
C CYS A 666 39.60 44.86 0.78
N ALA A 667 39.26 45.21 -0.47
CA ALA A 667 38.00 44.80 -1.11
C ALA A 667 37.87 43.28 -1.24
N ARG A 668 38.96 42.57 -1.51
CA ARG A 668 38.98 41.10 -1.65
C ARG A 668 39.12 40.37 -0.31
N SER A 669 39.85 40.94 0.64
CA SER A 669 40.11 40.35 1.96
C SER A 669 38.85 40.04 2.77
N THR A 670 37.78 40.83 2.61
CA THR A 670 36.52 40.64 3.33
C THR A 670 35.85 39.33 2.91
N VAL A 671 35.80 39.07 1.60
CA VAL A 671 35.25 37.83 1.04
C VAL A 671 36.16 36.66 1.40
N TYR A 672 37.47 36.80 1.25
CA TYR A 672 38.43 35.76 1.60
C TYR A 672 38.38 35.34 3.09
N ARG A 673 38.27 36.32 4.00
CA ARG A 673 38.16 36.08 5.46
C ARG A 673 36.83 35.45 5.86
N SER A 674 35.78 35.63 5.06
CA SER A 674 34.47 35.00 5.31
C SER A 674 34.43 33.51 4.99
N LEU A 675 35.41 32.99 4.26
CA LEU A 675 35.51 31.57 3.91
C LEU A 675 36.01 30.74 5.09
N THR A 676 35.50 29.51 5.18
CA THR A 676 36.05 28.51 6.10
C THR A 676 37.44 28.06 5.64
N ASP A 677 38.21 27.42 6.52
CA ASP A 677 39.55 26.96 6.13
C ASP A 677 39.49 25.89 5.04
N LEU A 678 38.48 25.00 5.08
CA LEU A 678 38.23 24.02 4.03
C LEU A 678 37.87 24.67 2.69
N GLU A 679 37.07 25.74 2.70
CA GLU A 679 36.74 26.50 1.49
C GLU A 679 37.97 27.20 0.91
N LYS A 680 38.83 27.78 1.75
CA LYS A 680 40.10 28.37 1.28
C LYS A 680 41.00 27.31 0.66
N GLU A 681 41.11 26.13 1.27
CA GLU A 681 41.89 25.01 0.74
C GLU A 681 41.33 24.50 -0.60
N TYR A 682 40.02 24.40 -0.73
CA TYR A 682 39.36 24.03 -1.99
C TYR A 682 39.62 25.06 -3.09
N GLY A 683 39.40 26.35 -2.79
CA GLY A 683 39.65 27.44 -3.73
C GLY A 683 41.11 27.51 -4.19
N ARG A 684 42.06 27.32 -3.27
CA ARG A 684 43.49 27.21 -3.58
C ARG A 684 43.80 26.02 -4.48
N SER A 685 43.26 24.85 -4.15
CA SER A 685 43.46 23.64 -4.96
C SER A 685 42.97 23.86 -6.40
N VAL A 686 41.84 24.55 -6.61
CA VAL A 686 41.34 24.93 -7.94
C VAL A 686 42.32 25.87 -8.65
N LEU A 687 42.85 26.88 -7.97
CA LEU A 687 43.77 27.84 -8.58
C LEU A 687 45.15 27.22 -8.91
N ASP A 688 45.70 26.43 -7.99
CA ASP A 688 47.00 25.78 -8.16
C ASP A 688 46.96 24.74 -9.28
N LEU A 689 45.91 23.91 -9.30
CA LEU A 689 45.76 22.93 -10.36
C LEU A 689 45.51 23.61 -11.71
N SER A 690 44.74 24.71 -11.77
CA SER A 690 44.50 25.51 -12.98
C SER A 690 45.82 26.06 -13.55
N LYS A 691 46.73 26.54 -12.69
CA LYS A 691 48.10 26.97 -13.08
C LYS A 691 48.92 25.82 -13.66
N VAL A 692 48.85 24.63 -13.07
CA VAL A 692 49.63 23.45 -13.47
C VAL A 692 49.12 22.81 -14.77
N THR A 693 47.80 22.71 -14.93
CA THR A 693 47.16 22.06 -16.09
C THR A 693 46.99 23.02 -17.27
N LYS A 694 47.04 24.34 -17.03
CA LYS A 694 46.66 25.39 -17.98
C LYS A 694 45.20 25.28 -18.44
N SER A 695 44.34 24.69 -17.61
CA SER A 695 42.91 24.54 -17.83
C SER A 695 42.13 25.74 -17.28
N SER A 696 40.83 25.82 -17.58
CA SER A 696 39.97 26.82 -16.94
C SER A 696 39.67 26.46 -15.49
N ASP A 697 39.32 27.44 -14.65
CA ASP A 697 38.95 27.18 -13.25
C ASP A 697 37.71 26.30 -13.14
N ALA A 698 36.76 26.45 -14.06
CA ALA A 698 35.57 25.62 -14.11
C ALA A 698 35.93 24.16 -14.41
N THR A 699 36.82 23.94 -15.41
CA THR A 699 37.34 22.60 -15.73
C THR A 699 38.08 22.00 -14.54
N THR A 700 38.90 22.82 -13.87
CA THR A 700 39.70 22.38 -12.73
C THR A 700 38.82 22.07 -11.52
N ASN A 701 37.75 22.84 -11.29
CA ASN A 701 36.75 22.57 -10.27
C ASN A 701 36.05 21.22 -10.50
N ASP A 702 35.67 20.93 -11.75
CA ASP A 702 35.09 19.63 -12.13
C ASP A 702 36.10 18.48 -11.95
N GLU A 703 37.37 18.70 -12.26
CA GLU A 703 38.43 17.72 -12.06
C GLU A 703 38.67 17.45 -10.57
N ILE A 704 38.73 18.47 -9.72
CA ILE A 704 38.90 18.29 -8.27
C ILE A 704 37.72 17.54 -7.67
N TYR A 705 36.49 17.89 -8.04
CA TYR A 705 35.29 17.20 -7.58
C TYR A 705 35.24 15.73 -7.96
N ARG A 706 35.76 15.36 -9.13
CA ARG A 706 35.84 13.95 -9.54
C ARG A 706 37.01 13.21 -8.88
N PHE A 707 38.03 13.93 -8.40
CA PHE A 707 39.26 13.35 -7.84
C PHE A 707 39.08 12.97 -6.38
N ILE A 708 38.38 13.84 -5.66
CA ILE A 708 37.86 13.57 -4.33
C ILE A 708 36.77 12.51 -4.46
#